data_AF-A0A1N6WI60-F1
#
_entry.id   AF-A0A1N6WI60-F1
#
_cell.length_a   1.000
_cell.length_b   1.000
_cell.length_c   1.000
_cell.angle_alpha   90.00
_cell.angle_beta   90.00
_cell.angle_gamma   90.00
#
_symmetry.space_group_name_H-M   'P 1'
#
loop_
_entity.id
_entity.type
_entity.pdbx_description
1 polymer ?
#
loop_
_entity_poly.entity_id
_entity_poly.type
_entity_poly.pdbx_seq_one_letter_code
_entity_poly.pdbx_strand_id
1 'polypeptide(L)'
;MASVTYSMLYLGKLPDMDTIETNQVADNPGAVLNGKTFGSAGNPLFSQSMRVTLNDNNNDGVVSFNHRSGGTTDTVSYRLGDTSSTVKVDSAVRVLSANVVQALDGGGTRTIQVTLRIFQDVNGNVFMLPPSSENQFPNETRLTENPVVSISVPSNATYDTAAYSGLTLNRAVLPFADGYVDGTDGNDLIGDAYIDGSGDRVDAGDAILPGALGDDDDIRAGAGNDTVYAGSGRDSVRGGAGDDVLYGYRQAAGDDGAADTLDGGDGQDRLYGGGGADSLLGGTGNDLLDGGAGNDTLEGGDDSDTMTGGLGADSFLGGAGADSIYGDDTLGADSLGGADYIDAGAGDDRALGGFGNDTIIGGTGADTVLGGAGNDLLYGDDTLGTGSQGGADSIEGGAGADNIMSGAGNDTVRGGDGNDTILAGMGNDLVDGGAGADLLTGGEGFDTFLVGTGDRITDFNTGAGQDISDGDRTNNDFADLSSYYNSTNLARWNAANPEQTYSHALAWMRADQADNGILDMLQGSNGLPEFSMAIQNGGSAVAGSDLTTDNTAVVCFGADAMIETATGAVPAGALQVGDLVMTRDCGLQPLRWIGKRRLDARTLSARPQLRPVRIRAGALGPGLPTADLIVSPQHRVLVRSRIAQRMFGTCEVLVAAKQLLQVEGIEPAADLREVTYVHFLLNRHQVVISNGTETESLYTGSQALEAVGSAAREEIFAVFPELRTQGAVPSARFLVRGLGRQPAARHRQNRQALVQDRARRVSG
;
A
#
# COMPACT_ATOMS: atom_id res chain seq x y z
N MET A 1 -28.04 -36.55 -27.74
CA MET A 1 -26.97 -36.67 -26.75
C MET A 1 -27.64 -36.90 -25.44
N ALA A 2 -27.45 -38.09 -24.87
CA ALA A 2 -27.95 -38.41 -23.55
C ALA A 2 -26.74 -38.37 -22.62
N SER A 3 -26.63 -37.33 -21.81
CA SER A 3 -25.67 -37.27 -20.72
C SER A 3 -26.41 -37.52 -19.42
N VAL A 4 -25.91 -38.46 -18.62
CA VAL A 4 -26.49 -38.77 -17.31
C VAL A 4 -25.39 -38.79 -16.27
N THR A 5 -25.58 -38.03 -15.19
CA THR A 5 -24.62 -37.91 -14.09
C THR A 5 -24.99 -38.85 -12.96
N TYR A 6 -23.98 -39.52 -12.39
CA TYR A 6 -24.10 -40.43 -11.27
C TYR A 6 -23.00 -40.16 -10.24
N SER A 7 -23.31 -40.31 -8.95
CA SER A 7 -22.28 -40.45 -7.91
C SER A 7 -21.66 -41.84 -8.01
N MET A 8 -20.35 -41.90 -8.23
CA MET A 8 -19.54 -43.13 -8.37
C MET A 8 -18.37 -43.10 -7.40
N LEU A 9 -17.88 -44.27 -6.97
CA LEU A 9 -16.74 -44.32 -6.04
C LEU A 9 -15.43 -44.43 -6.83
N TYR A 10 -14.51 -43.48 -6.62
CA TYR A 10 -13.18 -43.53 -7.20
C TYR A 10 -12.31 -44.54 -6.45
N LEU A 11 -11.67 -45.46 -7.18
CA LEU A 11 -10.83 -46.52 -6.63
C LEU A 11 -9.33 -46.22 -6.77
N GLY A 12 -8.99 -45.05 -7.32
CA GLY A 12 -7.63 -44.65 -7.62
C GLY A 12 -7.17 -44.97 -9.05
N LYS A 13 -5.93 -44.58 -9.33
CA LYS A 13 -5.27 -44.86 -10.60
C LYS A 13 -4.55 -46.21 -10.55
N LEU A 14 -4.91 -47.12 -11.45
CA LEU A 14 -4.35 -48.48 -11.52
C LEU A 14 -3.66 -48.74 -12.87
N PRO A 15 -2.80 -49.78 -12.95
CA PRO A 15 -2.33 -50.27 -14.23
C PRO A 15 -3.48 -50.64 -15.17
N ASP A 16 -3.20 -50.54 -16.46
CA ASP A 16 -4.13 -50.85 -17.55
C ASP A 16 -4.67 -52.29 -17.46
N MET A 17 -6.00 -52.42 -17.44
CA MET A 17 -6.70 -53.71 -17.41
C MET A 17 -6.86 -54.34 -18.80
N ASP A 18 -6.88 -53.55 -19.87
CA ASP A 18 -6.98 -53.98 -21.27
C ASP A 18 -5.72 -53.60 -22.07
N THR A 19 -4.62 -54.27 -21.74
CA THR A 19 -3.34 -54.06 -22.43
C THR A 19 -3.35 -54.44 -23.92
N ILE A 20 -4.42 -55.08 -24.44
CA ILE A 20 -4.54 -55.49 -25.84
C ILE A 20 -5.94 -55.16 -26.37
N GLU A 21 -6.10 -53.89 -26.75
CA GLU A 21 -7.23 -53.24 -27.42
C GLU A 21 -7.87 -53.97 -28.63
N THR A 22 -7.32 -55.09 -29.07
CA THR A 22 -7.83 -55.90 -30.20
C THR A 22 -8.29 -57.30 -29.79
N ASN A 23 -8.10 -57.68 -28.52
CA ASN A 23 -8.34 -59.03 -28.03
C ASN A 23 -9.03 -59.04 -26.67
N GLN A 24 -10.34 -59.19 -26.73
CA GLN A 24 -11.31 -59.15 -25.62
C GLN A 24 -11.16 -60.24 -24.53
N VAL A 25 -10.23 -61.18 -24.72
CA VAL A 25 -9.95 -62.30 -23.80
C VAL A 25 -8.56 -62.16 -23.18
N ALA A 26 -7.81 -61.13 -23.57
CA ALA A 26 -6.47 -60.83 -23.05
C ALA A 26 -6.48 -59.85 -21.87
N ASP A 27 -7.65 -59.30 -21.52
CA ASP A 27 -7.82 -58.45 -20.34
C ASP A 27 -7.28 -59.16 -19.11
N ASN A 28 -6.58 -58.41 -18.26
CA ASN A 28 -5.96 -58.97 -17.07
C ASN A 28 -6.46 -58.30 -15.79
N PRO A 29 -7.79 -58.23 -15.56
CA PRO A 29 -8.34 -57.63 -14.34
C PRO A 29 -7.86 -58.39 -13.10
N GLY A 30 -7.51 -59.68 -13.23
CA GLY A 30 -6.91 -60.46 -12.16
C GLY A 30 -5.53 -59.94 -11.73
N ALA A 31 -4.63 -59.60 -12.66
CA ALA A 31 -3.32 -59.03 -12.27
C ALA A 31 -3.44 -57.63 -11.67
N VAL A 32 -4.47 -56.87 -12.05
CA VAL A 32 -4.70 -55.51 -11.58
C VAL A 32 -5.46 -55.47 -10.25
N LEU A 33 -6.49 -56.30 -10.07
CA LEU A 33 -7.43 -56.18 -8.95
C LEU A 33 -7.28 -57.27 -7.86
N ASN A 34 -6.73 -58.46 -8.15
CA ASN A 34 -6.71 -59.55 -7.16
C ASN A 34 -5.96 -59.16 -5.88
N GLY A 35 -6.60 -59.41 -4.73
CA GLY A 35 -6.02 -59.16 -3.41
C GLY A 35 -5.91 -57.69 -3.04
N LYS A 36 -6.44 -56.76 -3.86
CA LYS A 36 -6.49 -55.34 -3.51
C LYS A 36 -7.67 -55.04 -2.59
N THR A 37 -7.43 -54.11 -1.68
CA THR A 37 -8.45 -53.46 -0.87
C THR A 37 -8.42 -51.97 -1.18
N PHE A 38 -9.59 -51.41 -1.47
CA PHE A 38 -9.83 -50.00 -1.71
C PHE A 38 -10.62 -49.43 -0.53
N GLY A 39 -10.24 -48.24 -0.06
CA GLY A 39 -10.80 -47.64 1.14
C GLY A 39 -10.39 -48.37 2.43
N SER A 40 -10.62 -47.71 3.56
CA SER A 40 -10.36 -48.21 4.91
C SER A 40 -11.25 -47.47 5.90
N ALA A 41 -11.27 -47.88 7.17
CA ALA A 41 -12.02 -47.13 8.19
C ALA A 41 -11.54 -45.68 8.37
N GLY A 42 -10.24 -45.39 8.14
CA GLY A 42 -9.69 -44.03 8.24
C GLY A 42 -9.67 -43.25 6.93
N ASN A 43 -10.07 -43.87 5.81
CA ASN A 43 -10.25 -43.24 4.51
C ASN A 43 -11.35 -44.03 3.80
N PRO A 44 -12.61 -43.86 4.24
CA PRO A 44 -13.71 -44.67 3.76
C PRO A 44 -13.95 -44.39 2.28
N LEU A 45 -14.36 -45.42 1.53
CA LEU A 45 -14.50 -45.27 0.10
C LEU A 45 -15.66 -44.35 -0.30
N PHE A 46 -16.69 -44.21 0.53
CA PHE A 46 -17.80 -43.28 0.30
C PHE A 46 -17.31 -41.83 0.28
N SER A 47 -16.28 -41.45 1.04
CA SER A 47 -15.68 -40.11 0.98
C SER A 47 -14.81 -39.89 -0.27
N GLN A 48 -14.76 -40.88 -1.16
CA GLN A 48 -14.18 -40.80 -2.50
C GLN A 48 -15.26 -40.90 -3.57
N SER A 49 -16.51 -40.62 -3.20
CA SER A 49 -17.59 -40.42 -4.16
C SER A 49 -17.28 -39.25 -5.07
N MET A 50 -17.75 -39.34 -6.30
CA MET A 50 -17.52 -38.37 -7.34
C MET A 50 -18.69 -38.35 -8.30
N ARG A 51 -19.07 -37.16 -8.74
CA ARG A 51 -19.97 -37.01 -9.88
C ARG A 51 -19.25 -37.39 -11.16
N VAL A 52 -19.78 -38.40 -11.84
CA VAL A 52 -19.32 -38.87 -13.14
C VAL A 52 -20.47 -38.81 -14.12
N THR A 53 -20.33 -37.97 -15.14
CA THR A 53 -21.24 -37.88 -16.28
C THR A 53 -20.87 -38.89 -17.35
N LEU A 54 -21.79 -39.77 -17.66
CA LEU A 54 -21.69 -40.68 -18.79
C LEU A 54 -22.25 -39.98 -20.03
N ASN A 55 -21.41 -39.68 -21.02
CA ASN A 55 -21.79 -38.97 -22.24
C ASN A 55 -21.99 -39.93 -23.41
N ASP A 56 -23.26 -40.28 -23.69
CA ASP A 56 -23.64 -41.01 -24.88
C ASP A 56 -23.93 -40.05 -26.04
N ASN A 57 -22.88 -39.81 -26.83
CA ASN A 57 -22.89 -38.84 -27.91
C ASN A 57 -23.57 -39.39 -29.17
N ASN A 58 -23.58 -40.71 -29.34
CA ASN A 58 -24.23 -41.38 -30.47
C ASN A 58 -25.71 -41.75 -30.18
N ASN A 59 -26.11 -41.68 -28.90
CA ASN A 59 -27.47 -41.84 -28.40
C ASN A 59 -28.04 -43.28 -28.54
N ASP A 60 -27.17 -44.30 -28.51
CA ASP A 60 -27.53 -45.73 -28.56
C ASP A 60 -27.85 -46.34 -27.18
N GLY A 61 -27.75 -45.55 -26.11
CA GLY A 61 -28.02 -45.92 -24.73
C GLY A 61 -26.82 -46.54 -24.01
N VAL A 62 -25.64 -46.57 -24.64
CA VAL A 62 -24.45 -47.25 -24.13
C VAL A 62 -23.17 -46.47 -24.40
N VAL A 63 -22.40 -46.15 -23.36
CA VAL A 63 -21.07 -45.54 -23.53
C VAL A 63 -20.08 -46.60 -24.02
N SER A 64 -19.61 -46.45 -25.26
CA SER A 64 -18.69 -47.40 -25.90
C SER A 64 -17.24 -47.27 -25.42
N PHE A 65 -16.50 -48.39 -25.43
CA PHE A 65 -15.08 -48.47 -25.08
C PHE A 65 -14.15 -48.11 -26.27
N ASN A 66 -12.97 -47.54 -25.96
CA ASN A 66 -11.94 -47.07 -26.91
C ASN A 66 -11.54 -48.08 -28.01
N HIS A 67 -11.65 -49.40 -27.78
CA HIS A 67 -11.27 -50.46 -28.72
C HIS A 67 -12.22 -50.70 -29.92
N ARG A 68 -13.38 -50.02 -30.02
CA ARG A 68 -14.31 -50.26 -31.17
C ARG A 68 -13.72 -49.79 -32.51
N SER A 69 -13.77 -50.65 -33.51
CA SER A 69 -13.34 -50.34 -34.89
C SER A 69 -14.19 -49.20 -35.48
N GLY A 70 -13.59 -48.02 -35.67
CA GLY A 70 -14.27 -46.79 -36.11
C GLY A 70 -14.10 -45.61 -35.16
N GLY A 71 -13.59 -45.84 -33.95
CA GLY A 71 -13.45 -44.85 -32.88
C GLY A 71 -14.77 -44.62 -32.14
N THR A 72 -14.69 -44.37 -30.84
CA THR A 72 -15.85 -43.97 -30.03
C THR A 72 -15.99 -42.46 -29.97
N THR A 73 -17.24 -41.98 -30.07
CA THR A 73 -17.61 -40.60 -29.78
C THR A 73 -17.97 -40.40 -28.31
N ASP A 74 -18.29 -41.46 -27.60
CA ASP A 74 -18.78 -41.41 -26.22
C ASP A 74 -17.63 -41.17 -25.25
N THR A 75 -17.91 -40.46 -24.16
CA THR A 75 -16.92 -40.07 -23.15
C THR A 75 -17.51 -40.19 -21.75
N VAL A 76 -16.64 -40.09 -20.75
CA VAL A 76 -17.02 -39.83 -19.37
C VAL A 76 -16.40 -38.51 -18.94
N SER A 77 -17.16 -37.72 -18.20
CA SER A 77 -16.71 -36.46 -17.61
C SER A 77 -16.79 -36.55 -16.09
N TYR A 78 -15.76 -36.09 -15.40
CA TYR A 78 -15.71 -36.06 -13.94
C TYR A 78 -14.63 -35.06 -13.50
N ARG A 79 -14.66 -34.66 -12.23
CA ARG A 79 -13.70 -33.73 -11.63
C ARG A 79 -12.92 -34.39 -10.50
N LEU A 80 -11.60 -34.52 -10.66
CA LEU A 80 -10.69 -35.01 -9.61
C LEU A 80 -9.97 -33.82 -8.97
N GLY A 81 -10.31 -33.47 -7.72
CA GLY A 81 -9.86 -32.21 -7.12
C GLY A 81 -10.34 -31.03 -7.98
N ASP A 82 -9.42 -30.18 -8.43
CA ASP A 82 -9.77 -29.04 -9.28
C ASP A 82 -9.72 -29.33 -10.78
N THR A 83 -9.37 -30.57 -11.15
CA THR A 83 -9.21 -30.93 -12.56
C THR A 83 -10.47 -31.59 -13.12
N SER A 84 -11.21 -30.85 -13.93
CA SER A 84 -12.27 -31.39 -14.78
C SER A 84 -11.69 -32.13 -15.98
N SER A 85 -12.07 -33.39 -16.15
CA SER A 85 -11.62 -34.28 -17.22
C SER A 85 -12.80 -34.73 -18.07
N THR A 86 -12.63 -34.77 -19.39
CA THR A 86 -13.55 -35.46 -20.31
C THR A 86 -12.75 -36.43 -21.17
N VAL A 87 -12.92 -37.72 -20.92
CA VAL A 87 -12.03 -38.79 -21.40
C VAL A 87 -12.82 -39.98 -21.95
N LYS A 88 -12.15 -40.83 -22.71
CA LYS A 88 -12.76 -42.08 -23.20
C LYS A 88 -12.71 -43.15 -22.13
N VAL A 89 -13.69 -44.06 -22.18
CA VAL A 89 -13.68 -45.28 -21.36
C VAL A 89 -12.78 -46.31 -22.05
N ASP A 90 -11.91 -46.91 -21.25
CA ASP A 90 -10.98 -47.95 -21.69
C ASP A 90 -11.63 -49.33 -21.56
N SER A 91 -11.83 -49.79 -20.33
CA SER A 91 -12.28 -51.14 -20.04
C SER A 91 -13.28 -51.18 -18.88
N ALA A 92 -14.06 -52.25 -18.77
CA ALA A 92 -14.92 -52.48 -17.62
C ALA A 92 -15.08 -53.97 -17.31
N VAL A 93 -15.10 -54.29 -16.02
CA VAL A 93 -15.16 -55.67 -15.53
C VAL A 93 -16.23 -55.82 -14.44
N ARG A 94 -16.82 -57.02 -14.38
CA ARG A 94 -17.62 -57.45 -13.23
C ARG A 94 -16.82 -58.35 -12.31
N VAL A 95 -16.72 -57.97 -11.03
CA VAL A 95 -16.13 -58.80 -9.97
C VAL A 95 -17.27 -59.55 -9.29
N LEU A 96 -17.36 -60.87 -9.47
CA LEU A 96 -18.54 -61.65 -9.07
C LEU A 96 -18.67 -61.91 -7.56
N SER A 97 -17.64 -61.60 -6.78
CA SER A 97 -17.54 -62.00 -5.37
C SER A 97 -16.65 -61.06 -4.56
N ALA A 98 -16.89 -59.76 -4.67
CA ALA A 98 -16.17 -58.78 -3.85
C ALA A 98 -16.75 -58.73 -2.43
N ASN A 99 -15.89 -58.51 -1.44
CA ASN A 99 -16.30 -58.23 -0.07
C ASN A 99 -16.39 -56.72 0.10
N VAL A 100 -17.55 -56.22 0.48
CA VAL A 100 -17.80 -54.79 0.70
C VAL A 100 -18.12 -54.58 2.17
N VAL A 101 -17.36 -53.72 2.82
CA VAL A 101 -17.66 -53.26 4.18
C VAL A 101 -18.50 -52.00 4.04
N GLN A 102 -19.67 -52.00 4.68
CA GLN A 102 -20.55 -50.85 4.75
C GLN A 102 -20.64 -50.33 6.18
N ALA A 103 -20.79 -49.02 6.32
CA ALA A 103 -21.13 -48.38 7.58
C ALA A 103 -22.59 -48.71 7.97
N LEU A 104 -22.90 -48.66 9.25
CA LEU A 104 -24.26 -48.78 9.79
C LEU A 104 -24.51 -47.60 10.73
N ASP A 105 -25.77 -47.24 10.90
CA ASP A 105 -26.21 -46.27 11.89
C ASP A 105 -25.62 -46.59 13.28
N GLY A 106 -25.10 -45.58 13.96
CA GLY A 106 -24.48 -45.72 15.29
C GLY A 106 -23.02 -46.23 15.29
N GLY A 107 -22.30 -46.12 14.16
CA GLY A 107 -20.85 -46.36 14.07
C GLY A 107 -20.45 -47.84 13.92
N GLY A 108 -21.41 -48.73 13.67
CA GLY A 108 -21.15 -50.13 13.34
C GLY A 108 -20.70 -50.32 11.89
N THR A 109 -20.19 -51.50 11.56
CA THR A 109 -19.98 -51.90 10.16
C THR A 109 -20.56 -53.29 9.90
N ARG A 110 -20.88 -53.57 8.63
CA ARG A 110 -21.21 -54.91 8.16
C ARG A 110 -20.42 -55.25 6.92
N THR A 111 -20.07 -56.52 6.74
CA THR A 111 -19.47 -57.02 5.50
C THR A 111 -20.52 -57.78 4.69
N ILE A 112 -20.66 -57.42 3.42
CA ILE A 112 -21.53 -58.08 2.46
C ILE A 112 -20.70 -58.59 1.27
N GLN A 113 -21.17 -59.66 0.63
CA GLN A 113 -20.58 -60.16 -0.59
C GLN A 113 -21.50 -59.82 -1.77
N VAL A 114 -20.95 -59.10 -2.76
CA VAL A 114 -21.72 -58.56 -3.89
C VAL A 114 -20.98 -58.73 -5.21
N THR A 115 -21.74 -58.65 -6.31
CA THR A 115 -21.14 -58.42 -7.63
C THR A 115 -20.90 -56.92 -7.80
N LEU A 116 -19.66 -56.52 -8.12
CA LEU A 116 -19.30 -55.14 -8.40
C LEU A 116 -19.05 -54.94 -9.89
N ARG A 117 -19.38 -53.77 -10.41
CA ARG A 117 -18.93 -53.34 -11.73
C ARG A 117 -17.92 -52.20 -11.56
N ILE A 118 -16.78 -52.37 -12.22
CA ILE A 118 -15.68 -51.41 -12.20
C ILE A 118 -15.38 -51.03 -13.64
N PHE A 119 -15.15 -49.75 -13.93
CA PHE A 119 -14.59 -49.31 -15.20
C PHE A 119 -13.29 -48.56 -14.99
N GLN A 120 -12.48 -48.50 -16.04
CA GLN A 120 -11.26 -47.72 -16.13
C GLN A 120 -11.33 -46.81 -17.35
N ASP A 121 -10.82 -45.59 -17.21
CA ASP A 121 -10.65 -44.67 -18.34
C ASP A 121 -9.29 -44.88 -19.04
N VAL A 122 -9.07 -44.20 -20.16
CA VAL A 122 -7.80 -44.26 -20.91
C VAL A 122 -6.58 -43.70 -20.16
N ASN A 123 -6.79 -43.03 -19.03
CA ASN A 123 -5.71 -42.48 -18.20
C ASN A 123 -5.39 -43.39 -17.00
N GLY A 124 -6.08 -44.53 -16.86
CA GLY A 124 -5.91 -45.50 -15.79
C GLY A 124 -6.73 -45.24 -14.52
N ASN A 125 -7.58 -44.22 -14.49
CA ASN A 125 -8.48 -43.91 -13.38
C ASN A 125 -9.60 -44.94 -13.30
N VAL A 126 -9.83 -45.49 -12.11
CA VAL A 126 -10.74 -46.61 -11.92
C VAL A 126 -11.90 -46.21 -11.02
N PHE A 127 -13.12 -46.60 -11.39
CA PHE A 127 -14.34 -46.23 -10.68
C PHE A 127 -15.26 -47.44 -10.48
N MET A 128 -15.93 -47.50 -9.33
CA MET A 128 -17.04 -48.41 -9.10
C MET A 128 -18.33 -47.79 -9.63
N LEU A 129 -19.02 -48.46 -10.54
CA LEU A 129 -20.33 -48.01 -11.00
C LEU A 129 -21.42 -48.35 -9.98
N PRO A 130 -22.46 -47.52 -9.90
CA PRO A 130 -23.69 -47.87 -9.21
C PRO A 130 -24.38 -49.11 -9.81
N PRO A 131 -25.22 -49.80 -9.01
CA PRO A 131 -25.97 -50.96 -9.45
C PRO A 131 -26.86 -50.68 -10.66
N SER A 132 -27.17 -51.72 -11.43
CA SER A 132 -28.19 -51.64 -12.47
C SER A 132 -29.58 -51.40 -11.85
N SER A 133 -30.37 -50.49 -12.44
CA SER A 133 -31.76 -50.24 -12.00
C SER A 133 -32.71 -51.41 -12.29
N GLU A 134 -32.30 -52.35 -13.15
CA GLU A 134 -33.06 -53.53 -13.55
C GLU A 134 -32.81 -54.76 -12.65
N ASN A 135 -32.00 -54.62 -11.59
CA ASN A 135 -31.70 -55.68 -10.62
C ASN A 135 -31.26 -56.99 -11.30
N GLN A 136 -30.35 -56.88 -12.26
CA GLN A 136 -29.99 -58.00 -13.14
C GLN A 136 -29.04 -59.02 -12.49
N PHE A 137 -28.38 -58.67 -11.37
CA PHE A 137 -27.27 -59.45 -10.82
C PHE A 137 -27.38 -59.73 -9.31
N PRO A 138 -26.77 -60.82 -8.81
CA PRO A 138 -26.86 -61.19 -7.40
C PRO A 138 -26.33 -60.09 -6.48
N ASN A 139 -27.20 -59.63 -5.58
CA ASN A 139 -26.88 -58.71 -4.48
C ASN A 139 -26.31 -57.34 -4.89
N GLU A 140 -26.34 -56.95 -6.17
CA GLU A 140 -25.82 -55.65 -6.64
C GLU A 140 -26.55 -54.49 -5.95
N THR A 141 -27.88 -54.61 -5.77
CA THR A 141 -28.71 -53.62 -5.08
C THR A 141 -28.36 -53.44 -3.61
N ARG A 142 -27.64 -54.38 -2.99
CA ARG A 142 -27.23 -54.24 -1.57
C ARG A 142 -26.20 -53.13 -1.38
N LEU A 143 -25.55 -52.68 -2.46
CA LEU A 143 -24.68 -51.51 -2.46
C LEU A 143 -25.43 -50.24 -2.09
N THR A 144 -26.71 -50.12 -2.43
CA THR A 144 -27.51 -48.92 -2.11
C THR A 144 -28.04 -48.89 -0.68
N GLU A 145 -27.80 -49.95 0.11
CA GLU A 145 -28.38 -50.06 1.44
C GLU A 145 -27.67 -49.17 2.47
N ASN A 146 -26.35 -48.94 2.34
CA ASN A 146 -25.53 -48.21 3.32
C ASN A 146 -24.21 -47.70 2.66
N PRO A 147 -23.57 -46.64 3.20
CA PRO A 147 -22.28 -46.12 2.72
C PRO A 147 -21.18 -47.18 2.67
N VAL A 148 -20.38 -47.17 1.60
CA VAL A 148 -19.30 -48.15 1.37
C VAL A 148 -18.00 -47.68 2.02
N VAL A 149 -17.53 -48.36 3.06
CA VAL A 149 -16.28 -48.04 3.75
C VAL A 149 -15.07 -48.62 3.00
N SER A 150 -15.16 -49.86 2.55
CA SER A 150 -14.08 -50.48 1.77
C SER A 150 -14.56 -51.59 0.88
N ILE A 151 -13.80 -51.83 -0.19
CA ILE A 151 -14.01 -52.91 -1.15
C ILE A 151 -12.75 -53.78 -1.15
N SER A 152 -12.90 -55.07 -0.87
CA SER A 152 -11.82 -56.04 -0.95
C SER A 152 -12.10 -57.08 -2.04
N VAL A 153 -11.21 -57.14 -3.02
CA VAL A 153 -11.25 -58.12 -4.11
C VAL A 153 -10.45 -59.35 -3.69
N PRO A 154 -11.06 -60.55 -3.59
CA PRO A 154 -10.34 -61.76 -3.19
C PRO A 154 -9.17 -62.07 -4.12
N SER A 155 -8.11 -62.70 -3.60
CA SER A 155 -6.93 -63.08 -4.42
C SER A 155 -7.25 -64.10 -5.53
N ASN A 156 -8.39 -64.76 -5.46
CA ASN A 156 -8.92 -65.72 -6.43
C ASN A 156 -10.29 -65.26 -6.97
N ALA A 157 -10.50 -63.96 -7.11
CA ALA A 157 -11.76 -63.43 -7.60
C ALA A 157 -12.10 -63.97 -9.00
N THR A 158 -13.38 -64.21 -9.23
CA THR A 158 -13.88 -64.57 -10.57
C THR A 158 -14.38 -63.30 -11.23
N TYR A 159 -13.93 -63.08 -12.46
CA TYR A 159 -14.30 -61.93 -13.26
C TYR A 159 -15.18 -62.37 -14.43
N ASP A 160 -16.17 -61.54 -14.73
CA ASP A 160 -16.90 -61.63 -15.98
C ASP A 160 -16.52 -60.42 -16.84
N THR A 161 -15.68 -60.70 -17.85
CA THR A 161 -15.22 -59.74 -18.85
C THR A 161 -16.11 -59.71 -20.08
N ALA A 162 -17.15 -60.57 -20.19
CA ALA A 162 -18.01 -60.64 -21.38
C ALA A 162 -18.99 -59.45 -21.55
N ALA A 163 -18.79 -58.34 -20.83
CA ALA A 163 -19.63 -57.14 -20.85
C ALA A 163 -19.27 -56.16 -21.98
N TYR A 164 -19.04 -56.67 -23.19
CA TYR A 164 -18.46 -55.94 -24.33
C TYR A 164 -19.41 -55.02 -25.14
N SER A 165 -20.60 -54.71 -24.64
CA SER A 165 -21.48 -53.75 -25.33
C SER A 165 -21.23 -52.30 -24.94
N GLY A 166 -20.49 -52.02 -23.85
CA GLY A 166 -20.23 -50.71 -23.27
C GLY A 166 -20.99 -50.47 -21.95
N LEU A 167 -20.89 -49.27 -21.37
CA LEU A 167 -21.56 -48.93 -20.10
C LEU A 167 -23.00 -48.48 -20.36
N THR A 168 -23.97 -49.28 -19.92
CA THR A 168 -25.39 -48.89 -20.01
C THR A 168 -25.68 -47.66 -19.13
N LEU A 169 -26.47 -46.73 -19.65
CA LEU A 169 -26.93 -45.54 -18.93
C LEU A 169 -28.03 -45.83 -17.89
N ASN A 170 -28.59 -47.04 -17.81
CA ASN A 170 -29.68 -47.35 -16.87
C ASN A 170 -29.13 -47.80 -15.50
N ARG A 171 -28.83 -46.84 -14.62
CA ARG A 171 -28.24 -47.09 -13.28
C ARG A 171 -29.12 -46.56 -12.15
N ALA A 172 -29.04 -47.24 -11.00
CA ALA A 172 -29.60 -46.72 -9.75
C ALA A 172 -28.66 -45.68 -9.15
N VAL A 173 -29.20 -44.65 -8.50
CA VAL A 173 -28.42 -43.69 -7.70
C VAL A 173 -27.98 -44.39 -6.41
N LEU A 174 -26.77 -44.10 -5.93
CA LEU A 174 -26.34 -44.48 -4.58
C LEU A 174 -27.00 -43.47 -3.62
N PRO A 175 -28.03 -43.85 -2.84
CA PRO A 175 -28.92 -42.91 -2.15
C PRO A 175 -28.45 -42.62 -0.73
N PHE A 176 -27.14 -42.74 -0.49
CA PHE A 176 -26.58 -42.60 0.84
C PHE A 176 -25.67 -41.38 0.85
N ALA A 177 -25.75 -40.65 1.96
CA ALA A 177 -24.86 -39.57 2.32
C ALA A 177 -23.40 -39.99 2.10
N ASP A 178 -22.65 -39.14 1.43
CA ASP A 178 -21.21 -39.28 1.27
C ASP A 178 -20.40 -38.29 2.12
N GLY A 179 -21.11 -37.41 2.82
CA GLY A 179 -20.57 -36.40 3.73
C GLY A 179 -20.21 -35.09 3.05
N TYR A 180 -20.46 -34.93 1.74
CA TYR A 180 -20.27 -33.68 1.03
C TYR A 180 -21.60 -33.10 0.55
N VAL A 181 -21.79 -31.80 0.73
CA VAL A 181 -22.90 -31.07 0.10
C VAL A 181 -22.45 -30.53 -1.25
N ASP A 182 -22.82 -31.24 -2.33
CA ASP A 182 -22.43 -30.89 -3.70
C ASP A 182 -23.45 -30.01 -4.43
N GLY A 183 -23.02 -28.80 -4.80
CA GLY A 183 -23.65 -27.95 -5.80
C GLY A 183 -23.57 -28.51 -7.22
N THR A 184 -23.91 -27.71 -8.21
CA THR A 184 -23.97 -28.04 -9.64
C THR A 184 -22.96 -27.21 -10.44
N ASP A 185 -23.03 -27.27 -11.78
CA ASP A 185 -22.19 -26.42 -12.64
C ASP A 185 -22.90 -25.09 -12.99
N GLY A 186 -23.99 -24.76 -12.31
CA GLY A 186 -24.68 -23.49 -12.48
C GLY A 186 -25.11 -22.92 -11.15
N ASN A 187 -25.52 -21.65 -11.15
CA ASN A 187 -25.78 -20.87 -9.94
C ASN A 187 -26.72 -21.58 -8.94
N ASP A 188 -26.16 -21.92 -7.78
CA ASP A 188 -26.82 -22.61 -6.69
C ASP A 188 -27.06 -21.70 -5.48
N LEU A 189 -28.07 -22.07 -4.70
CA LEU A 189 -28.34 -21.51 -3.38
C LEU A 189 -28.26 -22.67 -2.39
N ILE A 190 -27.11 -22.80 -1.73
CA ILE A 190 -26.79 -23.87 -0.79
C ILE A 190 -27.00 -23.36 0.64
N GLY A 191 -27.70 -24.15 1.45
CA GLY A 191 -28.05 -23.87 2.85
C GLY A 191 -29.00 -24.97 3.34
N ASP A 192 -29.66 -24.82 4.50
CA ASP A 192 -30.45 -25.90 5.15
C ASP A 192 -31.47 -26.64 4.25
N ALA A 193 -32.01 -25.94 3.25
CA ALA A 193 -33.03 -26.47 2.35
C ALA A 193 -32.46 -27.18 1.12
N TYR A 194 -31.17 -26.98 0.83
CA TYR A 194 -30.48 -27.64 -0.27
C TYR A 194 -30.28 -29.11 0.06
N ILE A 195 -30.48 -29.96 -0.95
CA ILE A 195 -30.30 -31.41 -0.86
C ILE A 195 -29.55 -31.80 -2.10
N ASP A 196 -28.39 -32.38 -1.89
CA ASP A 196 -27.53 -32.79 -2.97
C ASP A 196 -28.03 -34.12 -3.63
N GLY A 197 -27.24 -34.66 -4.57
CA GLY A 197 -27.57 -35.90 -5.28
C GLY A 197 -27.41 -37.18 -4.44
N SER A 198 -26.53 -37.19 -3.42
CA SER A 198 -26.37 -38.29 -2.45
C SER A 198 -27.36 -38.19 -1.28
N GLY A 199 -27.98 -37.02 -1.09
CA GLY A 199 -28.97 -36.75 -0.06
C GLY A 199 -28.42 -35.99 1.15
N ASP A 200 -27.16 -35.54 1.10
CA ASP A 200 -26.48 -34.73 2.10
C ASP A 200 -27.08 -33.31 2.16
N ARG A 201 -27.05 -32.70 3.34
CA ARG A 201 -27.58 -31.35 3.57
C ARG A 201 -26.79 -30.61 4.64
N VAL A 202 -26.79 -29.30 4.51
CA VAL A 202 -26.33 -28.40 5.57
C VAL A 202 -27.11 -28.59 6.88
N ASP A 203 -26.43 -28.57 8.02
CA ASP A 203 -26.97 -28.64 9.39
C ASP A 203 -27.89 -29.85 9.64
N ALA A 204 -27.66 -30.98 8.96
CA ALA A 204 -28.54 -32.16 9.08
C ALA A 204 -28.02 -33.24 10.03
N GLY A 205 -26.86 -33.03 10.66
CA GLY A 205 -26.23 -34.03 11.51
C GLY A 205 -25.77 -35.28 10.75
N ASP A 206 -25.58 -35.16 9.44
CA ASP A 206 -25.17 -36.20 8.51
C ASP A 206 -23.68 -36.12 8.13
N ALA A 207 -22.90 -35.30 8.85
CA ALA A 207 -21.44 -35.30 8.82
C ALA A 207 -20.88 -36.70 9.14
N ILE A 208 -20.36 -37.39 8.11
CA ILE A 208 -19.81 -38.75 8.20
C ILE A 208 -18.32 -38.83 7.83
N LEU A 209 -17.71 -37.70 7.47
CA LEU A 209 -16.30 -37.63 7.14
C LEU A 209 -15.43 -37.79 8.39
N PRO A 210 -14.26 -38.48 8.29
CA PRO A 210 -13.39 -38.67 9.46
C PRO A 210 -12.93 -37.33 10.06
N GLY A 211 -13.41 -37.03 11.27
CA GLY A 211 -13.04 -35.83 12.01
C GLY A 211 -14.14 -34.77 12.06
N ALA A 212 -15.12 -34.82 11.16
CA ALA A 212 -16.33 -34.00 11.22
C ALA A 212 -17.27 -34.53 12.30
N LEU A 213 -17.92 -33.62 13.03
CA LEU A 213 -18.82 -33.94 14.13
C LEU A 213 -20.10 -33.10 14.06
N GLY A 214 -21.25 -33.75 14.20
CA GLY A 214 -22.51 -33.01 14.32
C GLY A 214 -22.85 -32.28 13.03
N ASP A 215 -22.83 -30.95 13.10
CA ASP A 215 -23.24 -30.05 12.03
C ASP A 215 -22.04 -29.52 11.20
N ASP A 216 -20.80 -29.99 11.46
CA ASP A 216 -19.63 -29.69 10.62
C ASP A 216 -19.83 -30.17 9.16
N ASP A 217 -19.99 -29.22 8.23
CA ASP A 217 -20.30 -29.48 6.82
C ASP A 217 -19.11 -29.27 5.88
N ASP A 218 -19.03 -30.08 4.82
CA ASP A 218 -17.98 -30.03 3.79
C ASP A 218 -18.67 -29.76 2.44
N ILE A 219 -18.67 -28.51 2.00
CA ILE A 219 -19.49 -27.99 0.90
C ILE A 219 -18.64 -27.69 -0.33
N ARG A 220 -19.10 -28.14 -1.49
CA ARG A 220 -18.48 -27.86 -2.81
C ARG A 220 -19.53 -27.28 -3.74
N ALA A 221 -19.53 -25.95 -3.92
CA ALA A 221 -20.56 -25.27 -4.70
C ALA A 221 -20.42 -25.57 -6.20
N GLY A 222 -19.20 -25.51 -6.74
CA GLY A 222 -18.87 -26.09 -8.03
C GLY A 222 -18.51 -25.03 -9.07
N ALA A 223 -19.39 -24.78 -10.03
CA ALA A 223 -19.20 -23.71 -10.99
C ALA A 223 -20.50 -22.93 -11.14
N GLY A 224 -20.41 -21.68 -11.60
CA GLY A 224 -21.53 -20.75 -11.59
C GLY A 224 -21.34 -19.73 -10.47
N ASN A 225 -22.26 -18.78 -10.37
CA ASN A 225 -22.24 -17.79 -9.30
C ASN A 225 -23.15 -18.29 -8.18
N ASP A 226 -22.54 -18.87 -7.16
CA ASP A 226 -23.21 -19.59 -6.09
C ASP A 226 -23.40 -18.72 -4.84
N THR A 227 -24.34 -19.11 -4.00
CA THR A 227 -24.52 -18.53 -2.67
C THR A 227 -24.63 -19.64 -1.66
N VAL A 228 -23.70 -19.67 -0.70
CA VAL A 228 -23.60 -20.72 0.32
C VAL A 228 -23.80 -20.13 1.71
N TYR A 229 -24.65 -20.78 2.52
CA TYR A 229 -24.71 -20.58 3.97
C TYR A 229 -24.30 -21.90 4.61
N ALA A 230 -23.12 -21.91 5.25
CA ALA A 230 -22.49 -23.15 5.70
C ALA A 230 -23.18 -23.74 6.93
N GLY A 231 -23.63 -22.89 7.88
CA GLY A 231 -24.60 -23.33 8.88
C GLY A 231 -24.17 -23.02 10.30
N SER A 232 -24.15 -24.06 11.12
CA SER A 232 -23.58 -24.12 12.46
C SER A 232 -22.54 -25.23 12.49
N GLY A 233 -21.55 -25.14 13.36
CA GLY A 233 -20.44 -26.08 13.36
C GLY A 233 -19.30 -25.58 12.50
N ARG A 234 -18.21 -26.36 12.49
CA ARG A 234 -16.98 -25.99 11.81
C ARG A 234 -17.05 -26.44 10.36
N ASP A 235 -17.28 -25.49 9.48
CA ASP A 235 -17.58 -25.77 8.09
C ASP A 235 -16.37 -25.57 7.17
N SER A 236 -16.36 -26.31 6.06
CA SER A 236 -15.45 -26.08 4.95
C SER A 236 -16.24 -25.84 3.68
N VAL A 237 -16.03 -24.70 3.04
CA VAL A 237 -16.76 -24.31 1.82
C VAL A 237 -15.77 -24.00 0.71
N ARG A 238 -16.05 -24.54 -0.49
CA ARG A 238 -15.37 -24.16 -1.74
C ARG A 238 -16.40 -23.62 -2.73
N GLY A 239 -16.24 -22.36 -3.15
CA GLY A 239 -17.05 -21.72 -4.20
C GLY A 239 -16.77 -22.37 -5.55
N GLY A 240 -15.53 -22.24 -6.02
CA GLY A 240 -15.04 -22.91 -7.21
C GLY A 240 -14.83 -21.93 -8.35
N ALA A 241 -15.72 -21.88 -9.34
CA ALA A 241 -15.55 -20.97 -10.48
C ALA A 241 -16.80 -20.15 -10.75
N GLY A 242 -16.68 -18.83 -10.79
CA GLY A 242 -17.78 -17.88 -10.91
C GLY A 242 -17.70 -16.85 -9.80
N ASP A 243 -18.59 -15.85 -9.80
CA ASP A 243 -18.60 -14.86 -8.70
C ASP A 243 -19.49 -15.38 -7.56
N ASP A 244 -18.88 -15.90 -6.50
CA ASP A 244 -19.53 -16.60 -5.40
C ASP A 244 -19.78 -15.72 -4.17
N VAL A 245 -20.72 -16.14 -3.32
CA VAL A 245 -20.98 -15.52 -2.02
C VAL A 245 -21.05 -16.61 -0.95
N LEU A 246 -20.06 -16.64 -0.07
CA LEU A 246 -19.88 -17.68 0.94
C LEU A 246 -20.04 -17.08 2.34
N TYR A 247 -20.91 -17.67 3.15
CA TYR A 247 -21.08 -17.36 4.57
C TYR A 247 -20.74 -18.60 5.39
N GLY A 248 -19.82 -18.48 6.36
CA GLY A 248 -19.57 -19.55 7.35
C GLY A 248 -20.81 -19.81 8.23
N TYR A 249 -21.61 -18.78 8.47
CA TYR A 249 -22.82 -18.87 9.27
C TYR A 249 -24.12 -18.89 8.46
N ARG A 250 -25.21 -19.23 9.14
CA ARG A 250 -26.57 -19.05 8.59
C ARG A 250 -27.14 -17.65 8.78
N GLN A 251 -27.87 -17.17 7.77
CA GLN A 251 -28.47 -15.82 7.77
C GLN A 251 -29.47 -15.50 8.90
N ALA A 252 -30.13 -16.50 9.51
CA ALA A 252 -31.35 -16.30 10.30
C ALA A 252 -31.22 -16.58 11.81
N ALA A 253 -30.22 -17.33 12.27
CA ALA A 253 -30.13 -17.77 13.67
C ALA A 253 -29.05 -17.05 14.49
N GLY A 254 -28.27 -16.18 13.84
CA GLY A 254 -27.01 -15.68 14.41
C GLY A 254 -25.91 -16.72 14.27
N ASP A 255 -24.69 -16.22 14.39
CA ASP A 255 -23.46 -16.99 14.34
C ASP A 255 -23.25 -17.81 15.63
N ASP A 256 -22.73 -19.02 15.52
CA ASP A 256 -22.43 -19.88 16.66
C ASP A 256 -20.97 -19.77 17.17
N GLY A 257 -20.12 -19.01 16.48
CA GLY A 257 -18.74 -18.79 16.86
C GLY A 257 -17.79 -19.93 16.47
N ALA A 258 -18.18 -20.78 15.52
CA ALA A 258 -17.35 -21.86 15.02
C ALA A 258 -16.22 -21.35 14.12
N ALA A 259 -15.21 -22.18 13.88
CA ALA A 259 -14.02 -21.79 13.12
C ALA A 259 -14.06 -22.37 11.71
N ASP A 260 -14.43 -21.55 10.73
CA ASP A 260 -14.78 -21.98 9.38
C ASP A 260 -13.61 -21.85 8.40
N THR A 261 -13.72 -22.52 7.25
CA THR A 261 -12.76 -22.43 6.16
C THR A 261 -13.49 -22.18 4.85
N LEU A 262 -13.31 -20.99 4.28
CA LEU A 262 -13.97 -20.54 3.06
C LEU A 262 -12.93 -20.30 1.96
N ASP A 263 -13.15 -20.87 0.79
CA ASP A 263 -12.29 -20.77 -0.40
C ASP A 263 -13.15 -20.32 -1.59
N GLY A 264 -12.95 -19.10 -2.07
CA GLY A 264 -13.70 -18.49 -3.17
C GLY A 264 -13.39 -19.18 -4.51
N GLY A 265 -12.12 -19.15 -4.90
CA GLY A 265 -11.61 -19.83 -6.09
C GLY A 265 -11.39 -18.87 -7.25
N ASP A 266 -11.92 -19.20 -8.43
CA ASP A 266 -11.83 -18.35 -9.61
C ASP A 266 -13.06 -17.42 -9.65
N GLY A 267 -12.94 -16.10 -9.45
CA GLY A 267 -14.17 -15.31 -9.31
C GLY A 267 -14.00 -13.83 -9.02
N GLN A 268 -15.07 -13.22 -8.51
CA GLN A 268 -15.02 -11.98 -7.73
C GLN A 268 -15.93 -12.24 -6.54
N ASP A 269 -15.34 -12.85 -5.54
CA ASP A 269 -16.03 -13.57 -4.50
C ASP A 269 -16.28 -12.69 -3.29
N ARG A 270 -17.26 -13.09 -2.49
CA ARG A 270 -17.55 -12.46 -1.20
C ARG A 270 -17.56 -13.52 -0.12
N LEU A 271 -16.59 -13.46 0.77
CA LEU A 271 -16.42 -14.41 1.86
C LEU A 271 -16.67 -13.70 3.18
N TYR A 272 -17.54 -14.30 4.01
CA TYR A 272 -17.88 -13.80 5.33
C TYR A 272 -17.68 -14.94 6.35
N GLY A 273 -16.62 -14.85 7.16
CA GLY A 273 -16.27 -15.83 8.19
C GLY A 273 -17.35 -15.87 9.26
N GLY A 274 -17.52 -14.77 9.97
CA GLY A 274 -18.53 -14.64 11.01
C GLY A 274 -17.90 -14.46 12.37
N GLY A 275 -18.35 -15.17 13.38
CA GLY A 275 -17.68 -15.31 14.64
C GLY A 275 -16.89 -16.60 14.62
N GLY A 276 -15.65 -16.63 15.11
CA GLY A 276 -14.84 -17.81 14.90
C GLY A 276 -13.36 -17.59 15.04
N ALA A 277 -12.60 -18.40 14.33
CA ALA A 277 -11.19 -18.19 14.07
C ALA A 277 -11.01 -18.76 12.67
N ASP A 278 -11.42 -17.96 11.71
CA ASP A 278 -11.80 -18.39 10.37
C ASP A 278 -10.62 -18.32 9.41
N SER A 279 -10.68 -19.11 8.35
CA SER A 279 -9.70 -19.10 7.26
C SER A 279 -10.41 -18.78 5.97
N LEU A 280 -10.12 -17.61 5.39
CA LEU A 280 -10.73 -17.13 4.15
C LEU A 280 -9.66 -17.01 3.07
N LEU A 281 -9.89 -17.62 1.92
CA LEU A 281 -9.05 -17.54 0.72
C LEU A 281 -9.88 -17.00 -0.44
N GLY A 282 -9.54 -15.83 -0.98
CA GLY A 282 -10.20 -15.22 -2.14
C GLY A 282 -9.93 -16.03 -3.40
N GLY A 283 -8.67 -16.10 -3.80
CA GLY A 283 -8.22 -16.89 -4.93
C GLY A 283 -7.78 -15.99 -6.09
N THR A 284 -8.49 -16.04 -7.22
CA THR A 284 -8.21 -15.14 -8.35
C THR A 284 -9.37 -14.20 -8.58
N GLY A 285 -9.06 -12.93 -8.83
CA GLY A 285 -10.01 -11.88 -9.15
C GLY A 285 -10.16 -10.91 -7.98
N ASN A 286 -11.04 -9.90 -8.12
CA ASN A 286 -11.16 -8.87 -7.09
C ASN A 286 -12.16 -9.30 -6.03
N ASP A 287 -11.67 -9.81 -4.90
CA ASP A 287 -12.45 -10.44 -3.86
C ASP A 287 -12.73 -9.50 -2.69
N LEU A 288 -13.76 -9.84 -1.91
CA LEU A 288 -14.10 -9.18 -0.65
C LEU A 288 -14.16 -10.22 0.47
N LEU A 289 -13.26 -10.08 1.44
CA LEU A 289 -13.16 -10.98 2.59
C LEU A 289 -13.44 -10.21 3.89
N ASP A 290 -14.28 -10.78 4.74
CA ASP A 290 -14.66 -10.23 6.05
C ASP A 290 -14.56 -11.37 7.08
N GLY A 291 -13.53 -11.31 7.95
CA GLY A 291 -13.28 -12.31 8.99
C GLY A 291 -14.37 -12.29 10.05
N GLY A 292 -14.66 -11.10 10.57
CA GLY A 292 -15.74 -10.84 11.50
C GLY A 292 -15.23 -10.74 12.93
N ALA A 293 -15.48 -11.73 13.79
CA ALA A 293 -15.07 -11.71 15.19
C ALA A 293 -14.31 -12.98 15.51
N GLY A 294 -13.03 -12.87 15.82
CA GLY A 294 -12.19 -14.04 15.81
C GLY A 294 -10.73 -13.68 15.74
N ASN A 295 -9.88 -14.69 15.71
CA ASN A 295 -8.53 -14.49 15.24
C ASN A 295 -8.46 -15.17 13.88
N ASP A 296 -8.67 -14.40 12.83
CA ASP A 296 -8.95 -14.88 11.50
C ASP A 296 -7.68 -14.83 10.62
N THR A 297 -7.69 -15.62 9.55
CA THR A 297 -6.63 -15.63 8.53
C THR A 297 -7.27 -15.37 7.17
N LEU A 298 -6.87 -14.27 6.54
CA LEU A 298 -7.42 -13.81 5.25
C LEU A 298 -6.29 -13.78 4.21
N GLU A 299 -6.50 -14.42 3.06
CA GLU A 299 -5.60 -14.38 1.90
C GLU A 299 -6.39 -13.92 0.67
N GLY A 300 -6.02 -12.76 0.10
CA GLY A 300 -6.67 -12.19 -1.09
C GLY A 300 -6.37 -13.01 -2.33
N GLY A 301 -5.10 -13.03 -2.73
CA GLY A 301 -4.59 -13.88 -3.82
C GLY A 301 -4.10 -13.05 -5.01
N ASP A 302 -4.65 -13.32 -6.20
CA ASP A 302 -4.34 -12.58 -7.42
C ASP A 302 -5.41 -11.51 -7.70
N ASP A 303 -5.01 -10.35 -8.21
CA ASP A 303 -5.82 -9.15 -8.47
C ASP A 303 -6.11 -8.31 -7.20
N SER A 304 -6.94 -7.27 -7.30
CA SER A 304 -7.09 -6.23 -6.26
C SER A 304 -8.19 -6.58 -5.27
N ASP A 305 -7.80 -6.88 -4.03
CA ASP A 305 -8.72 -7.39 -3.00
C ASP A 305 -9.10 -6.36 -1.95
N THR A 306 -10.20 -6.61 -1.25
CA THR A 306 -10.60 -5.86 -0.06
C THR A 306 -10.81 -6.81 1.11
N MET A 307 -10.02 -6.63 2.17
CA MET A 307 -10.05 -7.51 3.34
C MET A 307 -10.32 -6.72 4.62
N THR A 308 -11.16 -7.29 5.50
CA THR A 308 -11.43 -6.77 6.84
C THR A 308 -11.34 -7.90 7.85
N GLY A 309 -10.51 -7.78 8.89
CA GLY A 309 -10.37 -8.79 9.94
C GLY A 309 -11.50 -8.70 10.94
N GLY A 310 -11.68 -7.53 11.54
CA GLY A 310 -12.81 -7.22 12.39
C GLY A 310 -12.41 -7.18 13.87
N LEU A 311 -12.94 -8.08 14.71
CA LEU A 311 -12.63 -8.12 16.14
C LEU A 311 -11.68 -9.27 16.46
N GLY A 312 -10.46 -8.95 16.84
CA GLY A 312 -9.50 -9.92 17.38
C GLY A 312 -8.18 -9.77 16.64
N ALA A 313 -7.26 -10.71 16.86
CA ALA A 313 -5.91 -10.59 16.31
C ALA A 313 -5.81 -11.40 15.02
N ASP A 314 -5.82 -10.69 13.90
CA ASP A 314 -6.01 -11.23 12.57
C ASP A 314 -4.70 -11.28 11.77
N SER A 315 -4.66 -12.14 10.75
CA SER A 315 -3.51 -12.31 9.86
C SER A 315 -3.94 -12.16 8.41
N PHE A 316 -3.24 -11.30 7.66
CA PHE A 316 -3.57 -10.98 6.27
C PHE A 316 -2.40 -11.26 5.34
N LEU A 317 -2.71 -11.79 4.17
CA LEU A 317 -1.83 -11.84 3.01
C LEU A 317 -2.59 -11.25 1.81
N GLY A 318 -2.22 -10.04 1.36
CA GLY A 318 -2.86 -9.39 0.20
C GLY A 318 -2.62 -10.18 -1.07
N GLY A 319 -1.35 -10.38 -1.40
CA GLY A 319 -0.95 -11.19 -2.55
C GLY A 319 -0.44 -10.30 -3.68
N ALA A 320 -1.06 -10.37 -4.85
CA ALA A 320 -0.64 -9.61 -6.02
C ALA A 320 -1.80 -8.75 -6.54
N GLY A 321 -1.65 -7.44 -6.50
CA GLY A 321 -2.73 -6.52 -6.85
C GLY A 321 -2.62 -5.29 -5.98
N ALA A 322 -3.43 -4.26 -6.26
CA ALA A 322 -3.51 -3.11 -5.36
C ALA A 322 -4.62 -3.36 -4.34
N ASP A 323 -4.24 -3.76 -3.13
CA ASP A 323 -5.12 -4.30 -2.10
C ASP A 323 -5.55 -3.23 -1.08
N SER A 324 -6.71 -3.44 -0.47
CA SER A 324 -7.24 -2.61 0.61
C SER A 324 -7.51 -3.46 1.85
N ILE A 325 -6.61 -3.36 2.83
CA ILE A 325 -6.59 -4.19 4.03
C ILE A 325 -6.90 -3.35 5.26
N TYR A 326 -7.86 -3.82 6.04
CA TYR A 326 -8.27 -3.24 7.32
C TYR A 326 -8.16 -4.32 8.40
N GLY A 327 -7.25 -4.16 9.36
CA GLY A 327 -7.10 -5.06 10.50
C GLY A 327 -8.41 -5.15 11.27
N ASP A 328 -8.90 -3.98 11.69
CA ASP A 328 -10.18 -3.83 12.38
C ASP A 328 -11.35 -3.37 11.47
N ASP A 329 -12.51 -3.12 12.08
CA ASP A 329 -13.68 -2.59 11.39
C ASP A 329 -13.46 -1.23 10.70
N THR A 330 -14.11 -1.05 9.54
CA THR A 330 -14.10 0.22 8.78
C THR A 330 -14.94 1.32 9.44
N LEU A 331 -15.50 1.08 10.63
CA LEU A 331 -16.55 1.89 11.23
C LEU A 331 -16.19 2.56 12.56
N GLY A 332 -14.94 2.55 13.03
CA GLY A 332 -14.41 3.52 14.01
C GLY A 332 -15.26 3.73 15.27
N ALA A 333 -16.07 2.72 15.61
CA ALA A 333 -17.06 2.76 16.67
C ALA A 333 -16.71 1.81 17.81
N ASP A 334 -15.85 0.83 17.54
CA ASP A 334 -15.32 -0.04 18.58
C ASP A 334 -14.02 0.51 19.18
N SER A 335 -13.80 0.13 20.43
CA SER A 335 -12.57 0.33 21.20
C SER A 335 -11.93 -1.03 21.51
N LEU A 336 -12.19 -1.98 20.62
CA LEU A 336 -11.89 -3.40 20.71
C LEU A 336 -11.35 -3.78 19.33
N GLY A 337 -10.08 -4.19 19.32
CA GLY A 337 -9.32 -4.67 18.16
C GLY A 337 -8.17 -5.53 18.69
N GLY A 338 -7.50 -6.29 17.82
CA GLY A 338 -6.40 -7.17 18.19
C GLY A 338 -5.04 -6.63 17.82
N ALA A 339 -4.02 -7.48 17.89
CA ALA A 339 -2.70 -7.11 17.38
C ALA A 339 -2.55 -7.83 16.05
N ASP A 340 -2.69 -7.10 14.96
CA ASP A 340 -2.83 -7.66 13.63
C ASP A 340 -1.48 -7.82 12.94
N TYR A 341 -1.43 -8.81 12.06
CA TYR A 341 -0.31 -9.02 11.15
C TYR A 341 -0.79 -8.83 9.71
N ILE A 342 -0.29 -7.80 9.04
CA ILE A 342 -0.64 -7.48 7.66
C ILE A 342 0.61 -7.58 6.78
N ASP A 343 0.57 -8.45 5.77
CA ASP A 343 1.51 -8.46 4.64
C ASP A 343 0.70 -8.16 3.37
N ALA A 344 0.79 -6.92 2.87
CA ALA A 344 -0.01 -6.49 1.72
C ALA A 344 0.48 -7.08 0.39
N GLY A 345 1.75 -7.46 0.30
CA GLY A 345 2.28 -8.20 -0.85
C GLY A 345 2.79 -7.29 -1.97
N ALA A 346 2.21 -7.37 -3.16
CA ALA A 346 2.73 -6.70 -4.34
C ALA A 346 1.66 -5.86 -5.05
N GLY A 347 1.82 -4.54 -5.01
CA GLY A 347 0.99 -3.57 -5.69
C GLY A 347 1.12 -2.20 -5.03
N ASP A 348 0.26 -1.27 -5.40
CA ASP A 348 0.19 0.01 -4.68
C ASP A 348 -0.91 -0.13 -3.62
N ASP A 349 -0.54 -0.60 -2.42
CA ASP A 349 -1.46 -1.13 -1.43
C ASP A 349 -1.90 -0.10 -0.39
N ARG A 350 -3.02 -0.39 0.29
CA ARG A 350 -3.50 0.37 1.44
C ARG A 350 -3.74 -0.56 2.60
N ALA A 351 -2.94 -0.41 3.66
CA ALA A 351 -3.07 -1.17 4.89
C ALA A 351 -3.35 -0.24 6.09
N LEU A 352 -4.35 -0.59 6.90
CA LEU A 352 -4.67 0.05 8.18
C LEU A 352 -4.71 -1.04 9.27
N GLY A 353 -3.88 -0.91 10.30
CA GLY A 353 -3.90 -1.81 11.47
C GLY A 353 -5.17 -1.61 12.29
N GLY A 354 -5.27 -0.46 12.96
CA GLY A 354 -6.45 -0.12 13.75
C GLY A 354 -6.10 0.08 15.20
N PHE A 355 -6.71 -0.69 16.10
CA PHE A 355 -6.41 -0.71 17.53
C PHE A 355 -5.59 -1.96 17.85
N GLY A 356 -4.35 -1.79 18.28
CA GLY A 356 -3.53 -2.96 18.46
C GLY A 356 -2.13 -2.66 18.91
N ASN A 357 -1.22 -3.61 18.71
CA ASN A 357 0.16 -3.25 18.43
C ASN A 357 0.46 -4.02 17.17
N ASP A 358 0.26 -3.37 16.04
CA ASP A 358 0.12 -4.04 14.76
C ASP A 358 1.48 -4.21 14.09
N THR A 359 1.60 -5.22 13.24
CA THR A 359 2.74 -5.40 12.35
C THR A 359 2.24 -5.29 10.92
N ILE A 360 2.69 -4.27 10.19
CA ILE A 360 2.24 -4.01 8.83
C ILE A 360 3.45 -3.97 7.91
N ILE A 361 3.36 -4.67 6.79
CA ILE A 361 4.34 -4.75 5.71
C ILE A 361 3.62 -4.35 4.42
N GLY A 362 3.99 -3.21 3.83
CA GLY A 362 3.41 -2.73 2.56
C GLY A 362 3.84 -3.59 1.37
N GLY A 363 5.11 -4.00 1.32
CA GLY A 363 5.59 -5.00 0.37
C GLY A 363 6.30 -4.40 -0.84
N THR A 364 5.76 -4.50 -2.05
CA THR A 364 6.38 -3.87 -3.23
C THR A 364 5.39 -2.98 -3.96
N GLY A 365 5.75 -1.72 -4.14
CA GLY A 365 4.96 -0.74 -4.86
C GLY A 365 4.87 0.53 -4.01
N ALA A 366 4.04 1.48 -4.38
CA ALA A 366 3.90 2.73 -3.63
C ALA A 366 2.74 2.62 -2.63
N ASP A 367 3.08 2.31 -1.38
CA ASP A 367 2.11 1.85 -0.40
C ASP A 367 1.64 2.95 0.55
N THR A 368 0.44 2.78 1.09
CA THR A 368 -0.10 3.59 2.20
C THR A 368 -0.28 2.72 3.42
N VAL A 369 0.58 2.91 4.42
CA VAL A 369 0.60 2.15 5.68
C VAL A 369 0.18 3.04 6.84
N LEU A 370 -0.85 2.62 7.58
CA LEU A 370 -1.38 3.34 8.73
C LEU A 370 -1.42 2.39 9.94
N GLY A 371 -0.62 2.64 10.98
CA GLY A 371 -0.59 1.82 12.20
C GLY A 371 -1.90 1.95 12.99
N GLY A 372 -2.19 3.16 13.45
CA GLY A 372 -3.43 3.47 14.16
C GLY A 372 -3.17 3.76 15.62
N ALA A 373 -3.72 2.96 16.52
CA ALA A 373 -3.59 3.13 17.96
C ALA A 373 -2.82 1.97 18.57
N GLY A 374 -1.76 2.30 19.29
CA GLY A 374 -0.86 1.41 20.00
C GLY A 374 0.56 1.52 19.47
N ASN A 375 1.44 0.61 19.88
CA ASN A 375 2.87 0.70 19.52
C ASN A 375 3.12 -0.23 18.34
N ASP A 376 3.12 0.34 17.14
CA ASP A 376 3.08 -0.43 15.91
C ASP A 376 4.49 -0.68 15.35
N LEU A 377 4.58 -1.69 14.49
CA LEU A 377 5.77 -2.04 13.73
C LEU A 377 5.45 -1.99 12.24
N LEU A 378 5.91 -0.92 11.58
CA LEU A 378 5.51 -0.58 10.21
C LEU A 378 6.69 -0.68 9.25
N TYR A 379 6.48 -1.39 8.15
CA TYR A 379 7.40 -1.47 7.01
C TYR A 379 6.70 -0.95 5.76
N GLY A 380 7.32 -0.03 5.02
CA GLY A 380 6.83 0.38 3.69
C GLY A 380 7.05 -0.76 2.70
N ASP A 381 8.28 -1.26 2.62
CA ASP A 381 8.63 -2.38 1.74
C ASP A 381 8.70 -3.73 2.48
N ASP A 382 9.88 -4.38 2.46
CA ASP A 382 10.18 -5.65 3.11
C ASP A 382 10.78 -5.49 4.52
N THR A 383 10.72 -6.57 5.29
CA THR A 383 11.30 -6.65 6.65
C THR A 383 12.84 -6.56 6.68
N LEU A 384 13.51 -6.51 5.53
CA LEU A 384 14.97 -6.49 5.42
C LEU A 384 15.53 -5.11 5.08
N GLY A 385 14.69 -4.10 4.78
CA GLY A 385 15.08 -2.70 4.57
C GLY A 385 16.20 -2.52 3.53
N THR A 386 16.37 -3.47 2.61
CA THR A 386 17.54 -3.55 1.70
C THR A 386 17.18 -3.95 0.26
N GLY A 387 15.89 -4.14 -0.04
CA GLY A 387 15.40 -4.50 -1.38
C GLY A 387 15.35 -3.31 -2.35
N SER A 388 15.89 -3.47 -3.56
CA SER A 388 15.81 -2.44 -4.63
C SER A 388 14.45 -2.40 -5.36
N GLN A 389 13.37 -2.82 -4.70
CA GLN A 389 12.05 -3.07 -5.32
C GLN A 389 10.92 -2.25 -4.68
N GLY A 390 11.24 -1.32 -3.78
CA GLY A 390 10.27 -0.44 -3.14
C GLY A 390 9.79 0.73 -3.98
N GLY A 391 8.65 1.29 -3.57
CA GLY A 391 7.97 2.40 -4.25
C GLY A 391 8.28 3.75 -3.62
N ALA A 392 7.26 4.50 -3.25
CA ALA A 392 7.41 5.80 -2.62
C ALA A 392 6.25 5.94 -1.66
N ASP A 393 6.53 5.61 -0.40
CA ASP A 393 5.48 5.19 0.51
C ASP A 393 4.96 6.35 1.36
N SER A 394 3.74 6.19 1.86
CA SER A 394 3.11 7.08 2.81
C SER A 394 2.81 6.32 4.09
N ILE A 395 3.60 6.55 5.14
CA ILE A 395 3.49 5.84 6.41
C ILE A 395 3.10 6.79 7.55
N GLU A 396 2.09 6.41 8.33
CA GLU A 396 1.70 7.10 9.57
C GLU A 396 1.58 6.09 10.73
N GLY A 397 2.39 6.27 11.78
CA GLY A 397 2.37 5.44 13.00
C GLY A 397 1.05 5.58 13.75
N GLY A 398 0.72 6.82 14.12
CA GLY A 398 -0.54 7.14 14.77
C GLY A 398 -0.34 7.43 16.25
N ALA A 399 -0.90 6.65 17.16
CA ALA A 399 -0.84 6.91 18.59
C ALA A 399 -0.14 5.79 19.35
N GLY A 400 1.08 6.02 19.81
CA GLY A 400 1.88 5.08 20.58
C GLY A 400 3.35 5.26 20.23
N ALA A 401 4.23 4.42 20.77
CA ALA A 401 5.65 4.48 20.46
C ALA A 401 5.98 3.53 19.31
N ASP A 402 5.95 4.05 18.09
CA ASP A 402 5.98 3.25 16.87
C ASP A 402 7.41 2.98 16.38
N ASN A 403 7.60 1.86 15.70
CA ASN A 403 8.84 1.53 14.98
C ASN A 403 8.55 1.48 13.49
N ILE A 404 9.12 2.42 12.73
CA ILE A 404 8.83 2.61 11.32
C ILE A 404 10.10 2.43 10.49
N MET A 405 10.02 1.61 9.44
CA MET A 405 11.06 1.44 8.42
C MET A 405 10.42 1.59 7.03
N SER A 406 10.56 2.75 6.36
CA SER A 406 9.88 2.91 5.06
C SER A 406 10.54 2.10 3.94
N GLY A 407 11.86 2.14 3.81
CA GLY A 407 12.57 1.24 2.90
C GLY A 407 13.26 1.98 1.77
N ALA A 408 12.94 1.64 0.52
CA ALA A 408 13.52 2.26 -0.67
C ALA A 408 12.45 3.09 -1.39
N GLY A 409 12.72 4.38 -1.59
CA GLY A 409 11.74 5.23 -2.23
C GLY A 409 12.06 6.71 -2.17
N ASN A 410 11.04 7.56 -2.19
CA ASN A 410 11.17 8.91 -1.63
C ASN A 410 9.92 9.07 -0.76
N ASP A 411 10.09 8.71 0.50
CA ASP A 411 8.96 8.34 1.34
C ASP A 411 8.45 9.55 2.12
N THR A 412 7.20 9.46 2.57
CA THR A 412 6.62 10.37 3.54
C THR A 412 6.28 9.59 4.79
N VAL A 413 7.00 9.87 5.88
CA VAL A 413 6.87 9.14 7.13
C VAL A 413 6.47 10.10 8.25
N ARG A 414 5.39 9.76 8.96
CA ARG A 414 4.91 10.43 10.16
C ARG A 414 4.90 9.45 11.33
N GLY A 415 5.58 9.77 12.43
CA GLY A 415 5.53 9.00 13.68
C GLY A 415 4.14 9.12 14.29
N GLY A 416 3.83 10.29 14.85
CA GLY A 416 2.50 10.57 15.37
C GLY A 416 2.56 11.06 16.80
N ASP A 417 1.72 10.54 17.69
CA ASP A 417 1.78 10.79 19.12
C ASP A 417 2.59 9.69 19.81
N GLY A 418 3.71 10.01 20.47
CA GLY A 418 4.50 9.02 21.20
C GLY A 418 5.99 9.23 21.04
N ASN A 419 6.80 8.23 21.41
CA ASN A 419 8.24 8.33 21.22
C ASN A 419 8.64 7.35 20.11
N ASP A 420 8.70 7.85 18.90
CA ASP A 420 8.77 7.00 17.72
C ASP A 420 10.22 6.72 17.31
N THR A 421 10.45 5.59 16.65
CA THR A 421 11.72 5.25 16.01
C THR A 421 11.50 5.11 14.51
N ILE A 422 12.08 6.04 13.74
CA ILE A 422 11.90 6.11 12.29
C ILE A 422 13.23 5.89 11.58
N LEU A 423 13.24 4.97 10.62
CA LEU A 423 14.28 4.74 9.63
C LEU A 423 13.68 4.88 8.23
N ALA A 424 13.95 5.98 7.52
CA ALA A 424 13.37 6.20 6.20
C ALA A 424 14.05 5.33 5.12
N GLY A 425 15.38 5.26 5.10
CA GLY A 425 16.09 4.26 4.31
C GLY A 425 16.75 4.85 3.07
N MET A 426 16.50 4.31 1.88
CA MET A 426 17.06 4.86 0.64
C MET A 426 16.08 5.85 0.03
N GLY A 427 16.48 7.08 -0.24
CA GLY A 427 15.54 8.04 -0.81
C GLY A 427 15.88 9.48 -0.53
N ASN A 428 15.01 10.38 -0.98
CA ASN A 428 14.98 11.73 -0.42
C ASN A 428 13.67 11.83 0.36
N ASP A 429 13.75 11.56 1.65
CA ASP A 429 12.57 11.25 2.43
C ASP A 429 12.07 12.47 3.20
N LEU A 430 10.78 12.50 3.50
CA LEU A 430 10.15 13.45 4.40
C LEU A 430 9.82 12.74 5.71
N VAL A 431 10.50 13.12 6.79
CA VAL A 431 10.37 12.48 8.11
C VAL A 431 9.82 13.50 9.12
N ASP A 432 8.62 13.23 9.64
CA ASP A 432 7.97 13.98 10.73
C ASP A 432 7.84 13.08 11.95
N GLY A 433 8.62 13.33 13.02
CA GLY A 433 8.49 12.57 14.27
C GLY A 433 7.13 12.76 14.94
N GLY A 434 6.54 13.96 14.81
CA GLY A 434 5.30 14.29 15.48
C GLY A 434 5.51 14.76 16.91
N ALA A 435 4.73 14.20 17.83
CA ALA A 435 4.64 14.63 19.22
C ALA A 435 5.30 13.62 20.16
N GLY A 436 6.49 13.96 20.62
CA GLY A 436 7.17 13.27 21.72
C GLY A 436 8.67 13.33 21.49
N ALA A 437 9.41 12.36 22.03
CA ALA A 437 10.87 12.32 21.91
C ALA A 437 11.28 11.24 20.91
N ASP A 438 11.38 11.63 19.65
CA ASP A 438 11.52 10.70 18.52
C ASP A 438 12.99 10.44 18.14
N LEU A 439 13.26 9.26 17.61
CA LEU A 439 14.54 8.86 17.05
C LEU A 439 14.42 8.79 15.52
N LEU A 440 15.04 9.74 14.82
CA LEU A 440 14.89 9.93 13.38
C LEU A 440 16.18 9.56 12.63
N THR A 441 16.08 8.72 11.62
CA THR A 441 17.19 8.31 10.76
C THR A 441 16.73 8.43 9.30
N GLY A 442 17.39 9.28 8.52
CA GLY A 442 17.03 9.53 7.11
C GLY A 442 17.52 8.41 6.19
N GLY A 443 18.77 7.99 6.36
CA GLY A 443 19.42 6.96 5.57
C GLY A 443 20.19 7.51 4.37
N GLU A 444 20.12 6.81 3.24
CA GLU A 444 20.80 7.22 2.02
C GLU A 444 19.99 8.27 1.26
N GLY A 445 20.51 9.48 1.12
CA GLY A 445 20.04 10.46 0.15
C GLY A 445 19.99 11.86 0.73
N PHE A 446 18.93 12.62 0.46
CA PHE A 446 18.80 14.01 0.91
C PHE A 446 17.46 14.24 1.61
N ASP A 447 17.46 14.02 2.91
CA ASP A 447 16.22 13.90 3.67
C ASP A 447 15.77 15.22 4.29
N THR A 448 14.47 15.36 4.51
CA THR A 448 13.83 16.50 5.16
C THR A 448 13.21 16.06 6.48
N PHE A 449 13.73 16.59 7.57
CA PHE A 449 13.24 16.36 8.92
C PHE A 449 12.35 17.52 9.39
N LEU A 450 11.11 17.19 9.72
CA LEU A 450 10.20 18.02 10.51
C LEU A 450 10.38 17.62 11.98
N VAL A 451 10.89 18.56 12.78
CA VAL A 451 11.41 18.25 14.12
C VAL A 451 10.61 18.93 15.23
N GLY A 452 10.36 18.16 16.28
CA GLY A 452 9.73 18.52 17.53
C GLY A 452 10.71 18.66 18.69
N THR A 453 10.14 18.75 19.90
CA THR A 453 10.90 18.86 21.15
C THR A 453 11.10 17.47 21.72
N GLY A 454 12.35 17.05 21.86
CA GLY A 454 12.75 15.73 22.35
C GLY A 454 13.49 14.92 21.28
N ASP A 455 13.30 15.28 20.01
CA ASP A 455 13.77 14.56 18.85
C ASP A 455 15.29 14.41 18.78
N ARG A 456 15.71 13.34 18.10
CA ARG A 456 17.10 13.02 17.83
C ARG A 456 17.27 12.52 16.39
N ILE A 457 17.92 13.32 15.55
CA ILE A 457 18.40 12.89 14.24
C ILE A 457 19.73 12.14 14.40
N THR A 458 19.88 10.95 13.81
CA THR A 458 21.03 10.06 14.07
C THR A 458 22.13 10.10 13.00
N ASP A 459 21.80 10.48 11.77
CA ASP A 459 22.63 10.34 10.57
C ASP A 459 22.59 11.57 9.66
N PHE A 460 22.44 12.75 10.26
CA PHE A 460 22.31 14.00 9.52
C PHE A 460 23.51 14.23 8.59
N ASN A 461 23.19 14.40 7.32
CA ASN A 461 24.07 14.74 6.23
C ASN A 461 25.16 13.68 6.00
N THR A 462 24.73 12.42 5.79
CA THR A 462 25.59 11.24 5.54
C THR A 462 25.66 10.77 4.07
N GLY A 463 24.81 11.29 3.19
CA GLY A 463 24.71 10.86 1.78
C GLY A 463 25.95 11.14 0.91
N ALA A 464 26.12 10.34 -0.15
CA ALA A 464 27.20 10.53 -1.11
C ALA A 464 26.98 11.77 -2.00
N GLY A 465 27.99 12.64 -2.11
CA GLY A 465 27.93 13.83 -2.98
C GLY A 465 27.44 15.12 -2.32
N GLN A 466 27.31 15.12 -1.00
CA GLN A 466 26.91 16.28 -0.20
C GLN A 466 28.06 17.30 -0.05
N ASP A 467 27.79 18.59 -0.27
CA ASP A 467 28.64 19.72 0.11
C ASP A 467 27.78 20.79 0.79
N ILE A 468 27.70 20.73 2.11
CA ILE A 468 26.95 21.65 2.98
C ILE A 468 27.35 23.13 2.84
N SER A 469 28.39 23.45 2.08
CA SER A 469 28.97 24.78 1.94
C SER A 469 28.89 25.38 0.53
N ASP A 470 28.35 24.64 -0.45
CA ASP A 470 28.29 25.07 -1.84
C ASP A 470 27.09 26.01 -2.16
N GLY A 471 26.11 26.07 -1.26
CA GLY A 471 24.90 26.89 -1.40
C GLY A 471 23.76 26.22 -2.18
N ASP A 472 23.85 24.93 -2.42
CA ASP A 472 22.78 24.06 -2.92
C ASP A 472 22.11 23.34 -1.72
N ARG A 473 20.78 23.29 -1.73
CA ARG A 473 19.98 22.65 -0.67
C ARG A 473 19.38 21.33 -1.14
N THR A 474 19.49 21.04 -2.43
CA THR A 474 18.84 19.88 -3.05
C THR A 474 19.69 18.62 -2.97
N ASN A 475 20.86 18.74 -2.35
CA ASN A 475 21.87 17.72 -2.20
C ASN A 475 22.40 17.63 -0.76
N ASN A 476 21.61 18.04 0.22
CA ASN A 476 21.94 17.99 1.63
C ASN A 476 20.66 17.69 2.42
N ASP A 477 20.80 17.02 3.55
CA ASP A 477 19.69 16.85 4.50
C ASP A 477 19.26 18.21 5.04
N PHE A 478 17.99 18.32 5.43
CA PHE A 478 17.36 19.55 5.86
C PHE A 478 16.58 19.33 7.16
N ALA A 479 16.82 20.17 8.17
CA ALA A 479 16.03 20.21 9.40
C ALA A 479 15.50 21.64 9.63
N ASP A 480 14.18 21.79 9.74
CA ASP A 480 13.57 23.10 9.92
C ASP A 480 13.57 23.57 11.38
N LEU A 481 14.59 24.35 11.73
CA LEU A 481 14.78 24.90 13.07
C LEU A 481 14.30 26.34 13.21
N SER A 482 13.61 26.84 12.18
CA SER A 482 13.31 28.26 12.04
C SER A 482 12.23 28.74 13.03
N SER A 483 11.46 27.80 13.62
CA SER A 483 10.57 27.99 14.79
C SER A 483 11.29 28.51 16.01
N TYR A 484 12.45 27.92 16.26
CA TYR A 484 13.13 27.96 17.53
C TYR A 484 14.24 29.00 17.44
N TYR A 485 15.10 28.87 16.44
CA TYR A 485 16.22 29.79 16.19
C TYR A 485 15.83 30.89 15.19
N ASN A 486 15.08 31.88 15.68
CA ASN A 486 14.71 33.08 14.93
C ASN A 486 15.15 34.38 15.63
N SER A 487 14.97 35.52 14.96
CA SER A 487 15.36 36.83 15.49
C SER A 487 14.55 37.28 16.71
N THR A 488 13.30 36.85 16.83
CA THR A 488 12.42 37.20 17.97
C THR A 488 12.89 36.49 19.23
N ASN A 489 13.10 35.17 19.14
CA ASN A 489 13.63 34.36 20.25
C ASN A 489 15.05 34.78 20.61
N LEU A 490 15.91 35.05 19.63
CA LEU A 490 17.25 35.57 19.89
C LEU A 490 17.22 36.91 20.65
N ALA A 491 16.30 37.82 20.32
CA ALA A 491 16.20 39.08 21.03
C ALA A 491 15.81 38.89 22.50
N ARG A 492 14.92 37.93 22.78
CA ARG A 492 14.54 37.53 24.15
C ARG A 492 15.73 36.92 24.88
N TRP A 493 16.46 35.99 24.23
CA TRP A 493 17.66 35.38 24.78
C TRP A 493 18.74 36.40 25.11
N ASN A 494 19.07 37.30 24.19
CA ASN A 494 20.09 38.33 24.39
C ASN A 494 19.70 39.32 25.51
N ALA A 495 18.40 39.63 25.66
CA ALA A 495 17.91 40.48 26.73
C ALA A 495 18.03 39.80 28.11
N ALA A 496 17.80 38.49 28.18
CA ALA A 496 17.95 37.69 29.38
C ALA A 496 19.43 37.37 29.72
N ASN A 497 20.30 37.29 28.71
CA ASN A 497 21.70 36.90 28.83
C ASN A 497 22.66 37.99 28.33
N PRO A 498 22.73 39.16 28.99
CA PRO A 498 23.53 40.30 28.52
C PRO A 498 25.04 40.02 28.44
N GLU A 499 25.52 39.01 29.16
CA GLU A 499 26.93 38.59 29.17
C GLU A 499 27.29 37.65 28.02
N GLN A 500 26.29 37.01 27.39
CA GLN A 500 26.47 36.04 26.31
C GLN A 500 25.43 36.27 25.21
N THR A 501 25.74 37.21 24.32
CA THR A 501 24.85 37.61 23.23
C THR A 501 25.33 37.12 21.88
N TYR A 502 24.39 36.82 20.99
CA TYR A 502 24.67 36.40 19.62
C TYR A 502 24.14 37.41 18.61
N SER A 503 24.86 37.55 17.50
CA SER A 503 24.59 38.60 16.53
C SER A 503 23.49 38.23 15.51
N HIS A 504 23.18 36.94 15.36
CA HIS A 504 22.04 36.45 14.60
C HIS A 504 21.70 34.99 14.98
N ALA A 505 20.52 34.50 14.60
CA ALA A 505 20.00 33.20 15.05
C ALA A 505 20.90 32.01 14.66
N LEU A 506 21.41 31.98 13.43
CA LEU A 506 22.40 30.98 12.99
C LEU A 506 23.77 31.08 13.69
N ALA A 507 24.04 32.07 14.54
CA ALA A 507 25.25 32.09 15.38
C ALA A 507 24.92 31.55 16.76
N TRP A 508 23.73 31.86 17.26
CA TRP A 508 23.18 31.30 18.47
C TRP A 508 23.01 29.78 18.37
N MET A 509 22.30 29.28 17.36
CA MET A 509 22.09 27.85 17.11
C MET A 509 23.39 27.05 17.01
N ARG A 510 24.43 27.63 16.38
CA ARG A 510 25.73 26.97 16.27
C ARG A 510 26.50 26.95 17.59
N ALA A 511 26.31 27.97 18.42
CA ALA A 511 26.92 28.03 19.74
C ALA A 511 26.21 27.10 20.71
N ASP A 512 24.89 26.97 20.56
CA ASP A 512 24.03 25.96 21.20
C ASP A 512 24.54 24.55 20.84
N GLN A 513 24.49 24.19 19.55
CA GLN A 513 25.02 22.90 19.08
C GLN A 513 26.48 22.61 19.51
N ALA A 514 27.32 23.64 19.64
CA ALA A 514 28.74 23.47 19.99
C ALA A 514 29.00 23.34 21.49
N ASP A 515 28.02 23.53 22.37
CA ASP A 515 28.25 23.48 23.82
C ASP A 515 28.26 22.04 24.37
N ASN A 516 27.21 21.27 24.12
CA ASN A 516 26.95 19.93 24.62
C ASN A 516 26.43 18.98 23.51
N GLY A 517 26.17 19.50 22.30
CA GLY A 517 25.66 18.74 21.16
C GLY A 517 24.14 18.63 21.11
N ILE A 518 23.42 19.39 21.94
CA ILE A 518 21.97 19.44 22.06
C ILE A 518 21.56 20.90 21.83
N LEU A 519 20.50 21.09 21.05
CA LEU A 519 19.88 22.39 20.81
C LEU A 519 18.90 22.70 21.94
N ASP A 520 19.39 23.19 23.09
CA ASP A 520 18.62 23.29 24.34
C ASP A 520 18.60 24.69 25.00
N MET A 521 19.19 25.73 24.40
CA MET A 521 19.16 27.09 24.97
C MET A 521 17.75 27.73 24.97
N LEU A 522 16.71 27.02 24.54
CA LEU A 522 15.31 27.46 24.53
C LEU A 522 14.49 26.79 25.67
N GLN A 523 14.91 26.99 26.92
CA GLN A 523 14.31 26.32 28.10
C GLN A 523 12.95 26.91 28.56
N GLY A 524 12.08 27.40 27.66
CA GLY A 524 10.74 27.92 28.02
C GLY A 524 10.70 29.21 28.86
N SER A 525 11.84 29.68 29.37
CA SER A 525 11.94 30.87 30.21
C SER A 525 11.91 32.16 29.39
N ASN A 526 11.47 33.28 30.00
CA ASN A 526 11.46 34.60 29.37
C ASN A 526 10.62 34.70 28.07
N GLY A 527 9.61 33.84 27.94
CA GLY A 527 8.75 33.75 26.76
C GLY A 527 9.42 33.08 25.56
N LEU A 528 10.50 32.34 25.75
CA LEU A 528 11.01 31.41 24.73
C LEU A 528 10.11 30.17 24.66
N PRO A 529 9.97 29.52 23.49
CA PRO A 529 9.35 28.19 23.42
C PRO A 529 10.17 27.18 24.21
N GLU A 530 9.55 26.09 24.66
CA GLU A 530 10.26 24.94 25.23
C GLU A 530 10.72 24.04 24.08
N PHE A 531 12.03 23.89 23.92
CA PHE A 531 12.63 23.14 22.83
C PHE A 531 13.97 22.55 23.23
N SER A 532 14.18 21.30 22.86
CA SER A 532 15.40 20.52 23.05
C SER A 532 15.44 19.47 21.95
N MET A 533 16.53 19.36 21.20
CA MET A 533 16.71 18.25 20.27
C MET A 533 18.20 17.94 20.07
N ALA A 534 18.52 16.75 19.55
CA ALA A 534 19.87 16.37 19.17
C ALA A 534 19.98 16.19 17.65
N ILE A 535 21.00 16.81 17.04
CA ILE A 535 21.36 16.56 15.64
C ILE A 535 22.71 15.87 15.62
N GLN A 536 22.74 14.63 15.16
CA GLN A 536 23.89 13.77 15.20
C GLN A 536 24.17 13.12 13.85
N ASN A 537 25.38 12.62 13.72
CA ASN A 537 25.84 11.79 12.61
C ASN A 537 26.74 10.69 13.19
N GLY A 538 26.32 9.43 13.06
CA GLY A 538 27.07 8.28 13.57
C GLY A 538 27.24 8.31 15.11
N GLY A 539 26.25 8.83 15.82
CA GLY A 539 26.26 8.97 17.28
C GLY A 539 27.11 10.12 17.83
N SER A 540 27.73 10.92 16.96
CA SER A 540 28.43 12.16 17.35
C SER A 540 27.58 13.37 16.99
N ALA A 541 27.55 14.40 17.84
CA ALA A 541 26.87 15.64 17.51
C ALA A 541 27.47 16.27 16.24
N VAL A 542 26.59 16.72 15.33
CA VAL A 542 27.02 17.47 14.14
C VAL A 542 27.71 18.74 14.60
N ALA A 543 28.84 19.08 13.99
CA ALA A 543 29.57 20.28 14.37
C ALA A 543 28.71 21.52 14.08
N GLY A 544 28.68 22.49 15.00
CA GLY A 544 27.92 23.73 14.79
C GLY A 544 28.34 24.47 13.50
N SER A 545 29.57 24.29 12.98
CA SER A 545 29.97 24.85 11.67
C SER A 545 29.11 24.35 10.51
N ASP A 546 28.60 23.13 10.64
CA ASP A 546 27.98 22.34 9.58
C ASP A 546 26.47 22.57 9.52
N LEU A 547 25.89 23.17 10.57
CA LEU A 547 24.56 23.78 10.52
C LEU A 547 24.64 25.10 9.74
N THR A 548 24.32 25.09 8.45
CA THR A 548 24.35 26.25 7.55
C THR A 548 22.96 26.78 7.27
N THR A 549 22.84 27.91 6.57
CA THR A 549 21.51 28.31 6.11
C THR A 549 20.91 27.26 5.20
N ASP A 550 21.73 26.51 4.47
CA ASP A 550 21.33 25.61 3.38
C ASP A 550 20.67 24.33 3.89
N ASN A 551 20.95 23.95 5.14
CA ASN A 551 20.31 22.83 5.82
C ASN A 551 19.43 23.23 7.03
N THR A 552 19.26 24.54 7.34
CA THR A 552 18.42 25.02 8.48
C THR A 552 17.52 26.26 8.23
N ALA A 553 17.59 26.87 7.04
CA ALA A 553 16.65 27.87 6.47
C ALA A 553 16.40 29.22 7.20
N VAL A 554 17.36 30.16 7.16
CA VAL A 554 17.25 31.50 7.82
C VAL A 554 17.56 32.73 6.87
N VAL A 555 16.61 33.45 6.21
CA VAL A 555 16.84 34.55 5.14
C VAL A 555 15.98 35.89 5.26
N CYS A 556 16.28 37.13 4.65
CA CYS A 556 15.49 38.48 4.65
C CYS A 556 15.90 39.76 3.74
N PHE A 557 15.13 40.93 3.55
CA PHE A 557 15.38 42.21 2.71
C PHE A 557 15.92 43.51 3.40
N GLY A 558 16.77 44.39 2.84
CA GLY A 558 17.20 45.66 3.52
C GLY A 558 16.08 46.65 4.00
N ALA A 559 16.15 47.18 5.23
CA ALA A 559 15.09 47.96 5.88
C ALA A 559 14.96 49.40 5.37
N ASP A 560 16.03 49.93 4.77
CA ASP A 560 16.05 51.26 4.16
C ASP A 560 15.52 51.24 2.71
N ALA A 561 15.16 50.07 2.17
CA ALA A 561 14.53 49.99 0.86
C ALA A 561 13.16 50.68 0.90
N MET A 562 12.95 51.67 0.06
CA MET A 562 11.72 52.45 -0.06
C MET A 562 10.71 51.67 -0.91
N ILE A 563 9.64 51.19 -0.30
CA ILE A 563 8.55 50.47 -0.96
C ILE A 563 7.45 51.47 -1.33
N GLU A 564 7.02 51.45 -2.58
CA GLU A 564 5.94 52.31 -3.07
C GLU A 564 4.60 51.90 -2.43
N THR A 565 3.88 52.85 -1.81
CA THR A 565 2.57 52.61 -1.18
C THR A 565 1.52 53.62 -1.65
N ALA A 566 0.26 53.45 -1.23
CA ALA A 566 -0.84 54.38 -1.55
C ALA A 566 -0.59 55.83 -1.10
N THR A 567 0.27 56.05 -0.10
CA THR A 567 0.58 57.37 0.47
C THR A 567 1.96 57.89 0.04
N GLY A 568 2.63 57.19 -0.88
CA GLY A 568 3.99 57.47 -1.35
C GLY A 568 4.99 56.39 -0.92
N ALA A 569 6.26 56.58 -1.22
CA ALA A 569 7.30 55.61 -0.88
C ALA A 569 7.59 55.61 0.63
N VAL A 570 7.58 54.43 1.25
CA VAL A 570 7.78 54.20 2.69
C VAL A 570 8.97 53.25 2.89
N PRO A 571 9.89 53.48 3.85
CA PRO A 571 10.95 52.53 4.14
C PRO A 571 10.39 51.16 4.54
N ALA A 572 10.98 50.07 4.05
CA ALA A 572 10.54 48.70 4.34
C ALA A 572 10.52 48.43 5.86
N GLY A 573 11.47 49.00 6.60
CA GLY A 573 11.53 48.94 8.06
C GLY A 573 10.37 49.64 8.78
N ALA A 574 9.62 50.52 8.11
CA ALA A 574 8.50 51.28 8.66
C ALA A 574 7.11 50.73 8.27
N LEU A 575 7.05 49.79 7.32
CA LEU A 575 5.79 49.16 6.90
C LEU A 575 5.12 48.37 8.03
N GLN A 576 3.79 48.29 7.95
CA GLN A 576 2.92 47.57 8.87
C GLN A 576 1.91 46.70 8.12
N VAL A 577 1.37 45.67 8.79
CA VAL A 577 0.26 44.86 8.23
C VAL A 577 -0.94 45.78 7.96
N GLY A 578 -1.54 45.64 6.77
CA GLY A 578 -2.63 46.48 6.30
C GLY A 578 -2.20 47.65 5.41
N ASP A 579 -0.92 48.04 5.41
CA ASP A 579 -0.42 49.07 4.49
C ASP A 579 -0.61 48.64 3.03
N LEU A 580 -1.09 49.55 2.19
CA LEU A 580 -1.36 49.28 0.78
C LEU A 580 -0.09 49.50 -0.06
N VAL A 581 0.58 48.41 -0.43
CA VAL A 581 1.79 48.41 -1.26
C VAL A 581 1.42 48.37 -2.73
N MET A 582 2.08 49.19 -3.55
CA MET A 582 1.92 49.20 -4.99
C MET A 582 2.64 48.00 -5.62
N THR A 583 1.89 47.20 -6.37
CA THR A 583 2.37 46.04 -7.10
C THR A 583 2.22 46.27 -8.60
N ARG A 584 3.09 45.64 -9.39
CA ARG A 584 3.00 45.65 -10.85
C ARG A 584 1.83 44.81 -11.35
N ASP A 585 1.47 43.76 -10.62
CA ASP A 585 0.52 42.76 -11.06
C ASP A 585 -0.93 43.17 -10.79
N CYS A 586 -1.19 43.84 -9.66
CA CYS A 586 -2.55 44.04 -9.15
C CYS A 586 -2.81 45.45 -8.60
N GLY A 587 -1.91 46.40 -8.84
CA GLY A 587 -2.00 47.73 -8.26
C GLY A 587 -1.80 47.70 -6.75
N LEU A 588 -2.53 48.53 -6.01
CA LEU A 588 -2.40 48.61 -4.55
C LEU A 588 -2.95 47.33 -3.89
N GLN A 589 -2.12 46.67 -3.08
CA GLN A 589 -2.44 45.44 -2.38
C GLN A 589 -2.11 45.58 -0.89
N PRO A 590 -2.97 45.08 0.02
CA PRO A 590 -2.70 45.14 1.43
C PRO A 590 -1.57 44.19 1.82
N LEU A 591 -0.66 44.68 2.65
CA LEU A 591 0.29 43.85 3.37
C LEU A 591 -0.44 42.92 4.33
N ARG A 592 -0.15 41.63 4.22
CA ARG A 592 -0.81 40.58 5.00
C ARG A 592 0.06 40.07 6.15
N TRP A 593 1.37 40.16 5.97
CA TRP A 593 2.36 39.79 6.98
C TRP A 593 3.68 40.55 6.77
N ILE A 594 4.42 40.84 7.85
CA ILE A 594 5.75 41.48 7.79
C ILE A 594 6.68 41.03 8.94
N GLY A 595 7.92 40.62 8.63
CA GLY A 595 8.97 40.26 9.59
C GLY A 595 10.25 41.08 9.42
N LYS A 596 11.08 41.23 10.46
CA LYS A 596 12.31 42.07 10.46
C LYS A 596 13.48 41.40 11.22
N ARG A 597 14.73 41.54 10.76
CA ARG A 597 15.97 40.95 11.31
C ARG A 597 17.20 41.86 11.14
N ARG A 598 17.87 42.30 12.21
CA ARG A 598 19.09 43.15 12.11
C ARG A 598 20.39 42.33 12.06
N LEU A 599 21.35 42.73 11.21
CA LEU A 599 22.72 42.21 11.11
C LEU A 599 23.73 43.33 11.40
N ASP A 600 24.65 43.10 12.34
CA ASP A 600 25.64 44.08 12.79
C ASP A 600 27.02 43.96 12.08
N ALA A 601 27.95 44.86 12.42
CA ALA A 601 29.27 44.94 11.77
C ALA A 601 30.11 43.68 11.96
N ARG A 602 29.94 43.04 13.12
CA ARG A 602 30.64 41.81 13.46
C ARG A 602 30.12 40.66 12.58
N THR A 603 28.81 40.56 12.42
CA THR A 603 28.15 39.57 11.55
C THR A 603 28.58 39.72 10.10
N LEU A 604 28.54 40.94 9.57
CA LEU A 604 28.88 41.21 8.17
C LEU A 604 30.38 41.02 7.88
N SER A 605 31.24 41.08 8.90
CA SER A 605 32.67 40.75 8.80
C SER A 605 32.93 39.24 8.88
N ALA A 606 32.20 38.52 9.74
CA ALA A 606 32.36 37.08 9.91
C ALA A 606 31.73 36.27 8.77
N ARG A 607 30.71 36.82 8.10
CA ARG A 607 29.97 36.16 7.02
C ARG A 607 29.81 37.09 5.81
N PRO A 608 30.88 37.28 5.00
CA PRO A 608 30.85 38.15 3.84
C PRO A 608 29.76 37.80 2.83
N GLN A 609 29.34 36.54 2.78
CA GLN A 609 28.26 36.03 1.93
C GLN A 609 26.86 36.52 2.30
N LEU A 610 26.66 37.03 3.52
CA LEU A 610 25.40 37.67 3.96
C LEU A 610 25.40 39.17 3.70
N ARG A 611 26.51 39.72 3.19
CA ARG A 611 26.61 41.15 2.91
C ARG A 611 25.56 41.56 1.90
N PRO A 612 24.82 42.63 2.19
CA PRO A 612 23.80 43.09 1.27
C PRO A 612 24.42 43.45 -0.08
N VAL A 613 23.64 43.22 -1.12
CA VAL A 613 23.95 43.69 -2.47
C VAL A 613 23.36 45.08 -2.61
N ARG A 614 24.20 46.04 -2.97
CA ARG A 614 23.78 47.37 -3.41
C ARG A 614 23.59 47.36 -4.91
N ILE A 615 22.40 47.73 -5.34
CA ILE A 615 22.07 48.04 -6.72
C ILE A 615 22.04 49.57 -6.82
N ARG A 616 23.06 50.15 -7.45
CA ARG A 616 23.20 51.61 -7.58
C ARG A 616 22.06 52.19 -8.41
N ALA A 617 21.72 53.45 -8.15
CA ALA A 617 20.78 54.18 -8.97
C ALA A 617 21.17 54.09 -10.47
N GLY A 618 20.21 53.71 -11.32
CA GLY A 618 20.42 53.52 -12.77
C GLY A 618 21.10 52.21 -13.22
N ALA A 619 21.49 51.32 -12.31
CA ALA A 619 22.23 50.09 -12.65
C ALA A 619 21.41 49.04 -13.42
N LEU A 620 20.08 49.05 -13.28
CA LEU A 620 19.19 48.06 -13.91
C LEU A 620 18.72 48.49 -15.30
N GLY A 621 18.65 49.80 -15.57
CA GLY A 621 18.11 50.34 -16.81
C GLY A 621 17.83 51.84 -16.72
N PRO A 622 17.11 52.44 -17.68
CA PRO A 622 16.94 53.89 -17.80
C PRO A 622 16.38 54.54 -16.52
N GLY A 623 17.27 55.04 -15.66
CA GLY A 623 16.91 55.67 -14.38
C GLY A 623 16.46 54.70 -13.28
N LEU A 624 16.74 53.39 -13.40
CA LEU A 624 16.31 52.37 -12.45
C LEU A 624 17.47 51.63 -11.78
N PRO A 625 17.44 51.39 -10.45
CA PRO A 625 16.52 52.01 -9.50
C PRO A 625 16.72 53.54 -9.44
N THR A 626 15.74 54.27 -8.90
CA THR A 626 15.80 55.75 -8.81
C THR A 626 16.71 56.23 -7.68
N ALA A 627 17.03 55.34 -6.74
CA ALA A 627 18.02 55.51 -5.67
C ALA A 627 18.72 54.18 -5.41
N ASP A 628 19.84 54.20 -4.68
CA ASP A 628 20.55 52.97 -4.31
C ASP A 628 19.61 52.02 -3.55
N LEU A 629 19.47 50.79 -4.02
CA LEU A 629 18.63 49.76 -3.44
C LEU A 629 19.50 48.72 -2.73
N ILE A 630 19.24 48.50 -1.45
CA ILE A 630 19.97 47.55 -0.60
C ILE A 630 19.08 46.33 -0.37
N VAL A 631 19.53 45.17 -0.86
CA VAL A 631 18.78 43.91 -0.75
C VAL A 631 19.69 42.79 -0.29
N SER A 632 19.13 41.68 0.18
CA SER A 632 19.95 40.51 0.46
C SER A 632 20.46 39.86 -0.83
N PRO A 633 21.54 39.08 -0.75
CA PRO A 633 22.10 38.40 -1.91
C PRO A 633 21.11 37.49 -2.65
N GLN A 634 20.16 36.88 -1.93
CA GLN A 634 19.16 35.95 -2.48
C GLN A 634 17.92 36.66 -3.02
N HIS A 635 17.70 37.93 -2.66
CA HIS A 635 16.53 38.69 -3.08
C HIS A 635 16.45 38.83 -4.60
N ARG A 636 15.30 38.54 -5.21
CA ARG A 636 15.18 38.55 -6.67
C ARG A 636 14.66 39.89 -7.20
N VAL A 637 15.30 40.32 -8.28
CA VAL A 637 14.99 41.52 -9.04
C VAL A 637 14.35 41.10 -10.35
N LEU A 638 13.33 41.84 -10.79
CA LEU A 638 12.69 41.58 -12.08
C LEU A 638 13.59 42.07 -13.21
N VAL A 639 14.05 41.13 -14.05
CA VAL A 639 14.77 41.40 -15.29
C VAL A 639 13.78 41.35 -16.44
N ARG A 640 13.69 42.45 -17.20
CA ARG A 640 12.78 42.60 -18.34
C ARG A 640 13.54 42.90 -19.62
N SER A 641 13.77 41.89 -20.46
CA SER A 641 14.60 42.07 -21.65
C SER A 641 14.33 41.08 -22.78
N ARG A 642 14.77 41.45 -23.99
CA ARG A 642 14.80 40.51 -25.12
C ARG A 642 15.82 39.38 -24.94
N ILE A 643 16.84 39.58 -24.10
CA ILE A 643 17.80 38.53 -23.75
C ILE A 643 17.10 37.47 -22.90
N ALA A 644 16.30 37.88 -21.91
CA ALA A 644 15.46 36.97 -21.13
C ALA A 644 14.53 36.16 -22.04
N GLN A 645 13.85 36.82 -23.00
CA GLN A 645 12.98 36.14 -23.96
C GLN A 645 13.69 35.05 -24.77
N ARG A 646 14.92 35.32 -25.21
CA ARG A 646 15.72 34.35 -25.98
C ARG A 646 16.27 33.22 -25.11
N MET A 647 16.49 33.47 -23.82
CA MET A 647 17.07 32.49 -22.90
C MET A 647 16.04 31.58 -22.26
N PHE A 648 14.88 32.13 -21.91
CA PHE A 648 13.91 31.46 -21.04
C PHE A 648 12.51 31.40 -21.65
N GLY A 649 12.35 31.82 -22.91
CA GLY A 649 11.05 31.84 -23.57
C GLY A 649 10.08 32.93 -23.06
N THR A 650 10.51 33.79 -22.13
CA THR A 650 9.71 34.89 -21.57
C THR A 650 10.51 36.19 -21.41
N CYS A 651 9.86 37.33 -21.62
CA CYS A 651 10.49 38.65 -21.51
C CYS A 651 10.77 39.08 -20.06
N GLU A 652 10.13 38.46 -19.06
CA GLU A 652 10.20 38.85 -17.65
C GLU A 652 10.62 37.65 -16.80
N VAL A 653 11.74 37.76 -16.08
CA VAL A 653 12.29 36.72 -15.20
C VAL A 653 12.80 37.30 -13.88
N LEU A 654 12.72 36.54 -12.80
CA LEU A 654 13.24 36.93 -11.49
C LEU A 654 14.63 36.35 -11.26
N VAL A 655 15.62 37.22 -11.01
CA VAL A 655 17.04 36.85 -10.85
C VAL A 655 17.55 37.33 -9.50
N ALA A 656 18.22 36.46 -8.74
CA ALA A 656 18.75 36.80 -7.42
C ALA A 656 19.86 37.86 -7.52
N ALA A 657 19.90 38.82 -6.58
CA ALA A 657 20.85 39.93 -6.60
C ALA A 657 22.33 39.48 -6.65
N LYS A 658 22.68 38.39 -5.95
CA LYS A 658 24.03 37.78 -5.97
C LYS A 658 24.46 37.31 -7.37
N GLN A 659 23.50 36.97 -8.21
CA GLN A 659 23.74 36.51 -9.57
C GLN A 659 23.92 37.68 -10.55
N LEU A 660 23.53 38.89 -10.15
CA LEU A 660 23.64 40.12 -10.93
C LEU A 660 24.94 40.91 -10.67
N LEU A 661 25.81 40.46 -9.75
CA LEU A 661 27.08 41.11 -9.39
C LEU A 661 28.06 41.35 -10.56
N GLN A 662 27.80 40.78 -11.73
CA GLN A 662 28.58 41.03 -12.94
C GLN A 662 28.12 42.26 -13.72
N VAL A 663 26.99 42.86 -13.35
CA VAL A 663 26.45 44.06 -14.00
C VAL A 663 27.01 45.30 -13.32
N GLU A 664 27.44 46.26 -14.13
CA GLU A 664 28.01 47.53 -13.65
C GLU A 664 27.00 48.26 -12.74
N GLY A 665 27.45 48.67 -11.56
CA GLY A 665 26.60 49.29 -10.55
C GLY A 665 25.87 48.32 -9.61
N ILE A 666 26.08 47.01 -9.71
CA ILE A 666 25.57 46.02 -8.75
C ILE A 666 26.74 45.38 -8.00
N GLU A 667 26.88 45.68 -6.73
CA GLU A 667 28.06 45.34 -5.94
C GLU A 667 27.72 44.92 -4.50
N PRO A 668 28.57 44.14 -3.81
CA PRO A 668 28.43 43.97 -2.37
C PRO A 668 28.65 45.31 -1.65
N ALA A 669 27.78 45.65 -0.70
CA ALA A 669 27.86 46.91 0.05
C ALA A 669 28.87 46.80 1.20
N ALA A 670 30.16 46.91 0.90
CA ALA A 670 31.24 46.72 1.87
C ALA A 670 31.25 47.78 3.00
N ASP A 671 30.80 48.99 2.68
CA ASP A 671 30.75 50.18 3.55
C ASP A 671 29.62 50.15 4.58
N LEU A 672 28.56 49.35 4.36
CA LEU A 672 27.50 49.17 5.35
C LEU A 672 28.05 48.36 6.53
N ARG A 673 28.08 49.02 7.69
CA ARG A 673 28.46 48.40 8.96
C ARG A 673 27.33 47.61 9.59
N GLU A 674 26.08 47.85 9.22
CA GLU A 674 24.94 47.05 9.66
C GLU A 674 23.83 47.13 8.62
N VAL A 675 22.92 46.15 8.64
CA VAL A 675 21.73 46.14 7.80
C VAL A 675 20.60 45.47 8.56
N THR A 676 19.42 46.08 8.57
CA THR A 676 18.20 45.37 8.97
C THR A 676 17.58 44.77 7.74
N TYR A 677 17.23 43.50 7.79
CA TYR A 677 16.51 42.78 6.78
C TYR A 677 15.00 42.69 7.14
N VAL A 678 14.08 42.64 6.19
CA VAL A 678 12.62 42.79 6.28
C VAL A 678 12.01 41.78 5.32
N HIS A 679 10.93 41.10 5.65
CA HIS A 679 10.19 40.26 4.72
C HIS A 679 8.73 40.64 4.81
N PHE A 680 8.00 40.60 3.69
CA PHE A 680 6.57 40.83 3.75
C PHE A 680 5.80 40.07 2.68
N LEU A 681 4.55 39.76 2.99
CA LEU A 681 3.63 38.99 2.14
C LEU A 681 2.40 39.79 1.75
N LEU A 682 1.89 39.45 0.58
CA LEU A 682 0.65 39.92 0.00
C LEU A 682 -0.25 38.68 -0.24
N ASN A 683 -1.50 38.88 -0.68
CA ASN A 683 -2.44 37.77 -0.93
C ASN A 683 -1.95 36.71 -1.94
N ARG A 684 -0.96 37.07 -2.76
CA ARG A 684 -0.24 36.17 -3.66
C ARG A 684 1.16 36.74 -3.86
N HIS A 685 2.09 35.92 -4.31
CA HIS A 685 3.41 36.42 -4.72
C HIS A 685 3.26 37.43 -5.86
N GLN A 686 3.82 38.63 -5.68
CA GLN A 686 3.72 39.71 -6.66
C GLN A 686 5.04 40.47 -6.77
N VAL A 687 5.17 41.19 -7.88
CA VAL A 687 6.27 42.15 -8.07
C VAL A 687 5.87 43.49 -7.46
N VAL A 688 6.69 43.97 -6.53
CA VAL A 688 6.55 45.26 -5.85
C VAL A 688 7.49 46.30 -6.45
N ILE A 689 7.22 47.57 -6.19
CA ILE A 689 8.10 48.67 -6.56
C ILE A 689 8.94 49.07 -5.35
N SER A 690 10.25 48.83 -5.41
CA SER A 690 11.24 49.20 -4.39
C SER A 690 12.28 50.14 -4.99
N ASN A 691 12.46 51.33 -4.39
CA ASN A 691 13.32 52.41 -4.91
C ASN A 691 13.09 52.66 -6.42
N GLY A 692 11.82 52.66 -6.84
CA GLY A 692 11.40 52.84 -8.22
C GLY A 692 11.63 51.65 -9.16
N THR A 693 12.25 50.56 -8.72
CA THR A 693 12.46 49.34 -9.52
C THR A 693 11.56 48.17 -9.09
N GLU A 694 11.40 47.22 -9.98
CA GLU A 694 10.57 46.04 -9.80
C GLU A 694 11.35 44.91 -9.10
N THR A 695 10.92 44.52 -7.91
CA THR A 695 11.48 43.41 -7.12
C THR A 695 10.39 42.48 -6.61
N GLU A 696 10.73 41.29 -6.13
CA GLU A 696 9.73 40.37 -5.59
C GLU A 696 9.23 40.78 -4.19
N SER A 697 7.97 40.50 -3.87
CA SER A 697 7.56 40.26 -2.47
C SER A 697 8.10 38.91 -2.01
N LEU A 698 7.97 38.55 -0.72
CA LEU A 698 8.30 37.19 -0.30
C LEU A 698 7.47 36.20 -1.13
N TYR A 699 8.16 35.23 -1.77
CA TYR A 699 7.52 34.15 -2.49
C TYR A 699 7.23 33.01 -1.50
N THR A 700 6.04 32.42 -1.56
CA THR A 700 5.63 31.26 -0.76
C THR A 700 5.50 30.01 -1.63
N GLY A 701 6.48 29.77 -2.50
CA GLY A 701 6.66 28.42 -3.06
C GLY A 701 7.15 27.47 -1.98
N SER A 702 7.09 26.14 -2.21
CA SER A 702 7.53 25.10 -1.26
C SER A 702 8.85 25.48 -0.58
N GLN A 703 9.87 25.73 -1.40
CA GLN A 703 11.23 26.11 -0.97
C GLN A 703 11.39 27.48 -0.27
N ALA A 704 10.38 28.34 -0.31
CA ALA A 704 10.49 29.73 0.15
C ALA A 704 9.68 30.03 1.42
N LEU A 705 8.63 29.24 1.70
CA LEU A 705 8.04 29.15 3.05
C LEU A 705 9.04 28.53 4.05
N GLU A 706 9.85 27.58 3.59
CA GLU A 706 10.95 26.97 4.34
C GLU A 706 11.95 28.03 4.86
N ALA A 707 12.22 29.10 4.09
CA ALA A 707 13.15 30.18 4.46
C ALA A 707 12.63 31.18 5.51
N VAL A 708 11.39 31.00 5.97
CA VAL A 708 10.68 31.85 6.94
C VAL A 708 10.52 31.07 8.24
N GLY A 709 10.88 31.70 9.36
CA GLY A 709 10.75 31.15 10.72
C GLY A 709 9.37 30.54 11.00
N SER A 710 9.27 29.39 11.66
CA SER A 710 7.95 28.74 11.85
C SER A 710 6.94 29.60 12.62
N ALA A 711 7.36 30.45 13.56
CA ALA A 711 6.45 31.41 14.21
C ALA A 711 5.85 32.39 13.19
N ALA A 712 6.68 32.84 12.25
CA ALA A 712 6.23 33.63 11.12
C ALA A 712 5.43 32.79 10.11
N ARG A 713 5.74 31.50 9.94
CA ARG A 713 5.01 30.58 9.06
C ARG A 713 3.62 30.25 9.59
N GLU A 714 3.46 30.08 10.91
CA GLU A 714 2.17 29.91 11.58
C GLU A 714 1.34 31.20 11.53
N GLU A 715 1.96 32.38 11.68
CA GLU A 715 1.30 33.66 11.37
C GLU A 715 0.86 33.72 9.90
N ILE A 716 1.66 33.18 8.98
CA ILE A 716 1.33 33.12 7.55
C ILE A 716 0.21 32.13 7.28
N PHE A 717 0.21 30.95 7.89
CA PHE A 717 -0.84 29.93 7.76
C PHE A 717 -2.15 30.35 8.42
N ALA A 718 -2.10 31.11 9.51
CA ALA A 718 -3.30 31.73 10.08
C ALA A 718 -3.94 32.76 9.14
N VAL A 719 -3.13 33.41 8.30
CA VAL A 719 -3.58 34.41 7.32
C VAL A 719 -3.92 33.79 5.95
N PHE A 720 -3.30 32.65 5.61
CA PHE A 720 -3.45 31.88 4.38
C PHE A 720 -3.52 30.36 4.66
N PRO A 721 -4.66 29.86 5.18
CA PRO A 721 -4.81 28.45 5.55
C PRO A 721 -4.59 27.48 4.38
N GLU A 722 -4.88 27.92 3.16
CA GLU A 722 -4.70 27.16 1.90
C GLU A 722 -3.26 26.74 1.63
N LEU A 723 -2.27 27.44 2.21
CA LEU A 723 -0.85 27.08 2.09
C LEU A 723 -0.47 25.81 2.87
N ARG A 724 -1.37 25.26 3.70
CA ARG A 724 -1.16 23.99 4.42
C ARG A 724 -1.44 22.75 3.56
N THR A 725 -2.30 22.88 2.53
CA THR A 725 -2.88 21.71 1.84
C THR A 725 -2.72 21.71 0.32
N GLN A 726 -2.54 22.86 -0.34
CA GLN A 726 -2.56 22.95 -1.81
C GLN A 726 -1.18 22.98 -2.49
N GLY A 727 -0.08 22.81 -1.77
CA GLY A 727 1.26 22.94 -2.34
C GLY A 727 1.59 24.37 -2.83
N ALA A 728 2.74 24.52 -3.49
CA ALA A 728 3.35 25.82 -3.82
C ALA A 728 2.44 26.75 -4.67
N VAL A 729 2.16 27.96 -4.19
CA VAL A 729 1.48 29.00 -4.99
C VAL A 729 2.36 29.38 -6.19
N PRO A 730 1.80 29.61 -7.39
CA PRO A 730 2.60 30.02 -8.55
C PRO A 730 3.38 31.31 -8.29
N SER A 731 4.66 31.32 -8.69
CA SER A 731 5.48 32.52 -8.63
C SER A 731 4.92 33.61 -9.56
N ALA A 732 5.02 34.89 -9.16
CA ALA A 732 4.60 36.03 -9.97
C ALA A 732 5.19 35.99 -11.40
N ARG A 733 6.46 35.57 -11.53
CA ARG A 733 7.18 35.43 -12.80
C ARG A 733 8.15 34.25 -12.73
N PHE A 734 8.62 33.80 -13.90
CA PHE A 734 9.57 32.70 -14.03
C PHE A 734 10.85 32.93 -13.21
N LEU A 735 11.17 31.99 -12.32
CA LEU A 735 12.36 32.01 -11.47
C LEU A 735 13.54 31.39 -12.22
N VAL A 736 14.64 32.11 -12.38
CA VAL A 736 15.84 31.52 -13.00
C VAL A 736 16.52 30.55 -12.02
N ARG A 737 16.56 29.25 -12.38
CA ARG A 737 17.23 28.14 -11.67
C ARG A 737 18.46 27.64 -12.47
N GLY A 738 19.54 27.22 -11.79
CA GLY A 738 20.75 26.62 -12.39
C GLY A 738 21.66 27.51 -13.25
N LEU A 739 21.12 28.47 -14.01
CA LEU A 739 21.87 29.32 -14.96
C LEU A 739 22.01 30.78 -14.51
N GLY A 740 21.83 31.07 -13.22
CA GLY A 740 21.53 32.41 -12.72
C GLY A 740 22.54 33.52 -13.05
N ARG A 741 23.84 33.21 -13.22
CA ARG A 741 24.86 34.21 -13.62
C ARG A 741 24.87 34.50 -15.13
N GLN A 742 24.29 33.62 -15.95
CA GLN A 742 24.33 33.75 -17.41
C GLN A 742 23.51 34.94 -17.95
N PRO A 743 22.32 35.28 -17.42
CA PRO A 743 21.61 36.50 -17.80
C PRO A 743 22.45 37.75 -17.58
N ALA A 744 23.04 37.90 -16.39
CA ALA A 744 23.94 39.01 -16.08
C ALA A 744 25.13 39.09 -17.04
N ALA A 745 25.77 37.94 -17.32
CA ALA A 745 26.89 37.85 -18.26
C ALA A 745 26.50 38.27 -19.68
N ARG A 746 25.34 37.82 -20.20
CA ARG A 746 24.87 38.17 -21.54
C ARG A 746 24.45 39.63 -21.65
N HIS A 747 23.82 40.18 -20.61
CA HIS A 747 23.49 41.61 -20.56
C HIS A 747 24.73 42.48 -20.59
N ARG A 748 25.76 42.12 -19.81
CA ARG A 748 27.08 42.77 -19.85
C ARG A 748 27.74 42.66 -21.23
N GLN A 749 27.82 41.45 -21.79
CA GLN A 749 28.45 41.21 -23.10
C GLN A 749 27.79 42.00 -24.23
N ASN A 750 26.46 42.09 -24.22
CA ASN A 750 25.71 42.79 -25.25
C ASN A 750 25.50 44.29 -24.95
N ARG A 751 26.02 44.80 -23.82
CA ARG A 751 25.81 46.17 -23.33
C ARG A 751 24.32 46.58 -23.32
N GLN A 752 23.46 45.69 -22.84
CA GLN A 752 22.02 45.92 -22.76
C GLN A 752 21.56 46.00 -21.31
N ALA A 753 20.72 46.99 -21.02
CA ALA A 753 20.06 47.13 -19.72
C ALA A 753 19.27 45.87 -19.33
N LEU A 754 19.26 45.54 -18.02
CA LEU A 754 18.50 44.44 -17.43
C LEU A 754 16.98 44.70 -17.51
N VAL A 755 16.58 45.97 -17.45
CA VAL A 755 15.20 46.43 -17.58
C VAL A 755 15.09 47.34 -18.80
N GLN A 756 14.27 46.92 -19.76
CA GLN A 756 13.99 47.64 -21.01
C GLN A 756 12.51 48.04 -21.07
N ASP A 757 12.23 49.31 -21.34
CA ASP A 757 10.85 49.76 -21.51
C ASP A 757 10.29 49.36 -22.88
N ARG A 758 9.07 48.77 -22.87
CA ARG A 758 8.27 48.63 -24.08
C ARG A 758 7.60 49.97 -24.39
N ALA A 759 8.31 50.93 -24.99
CA ALA A 759 7.75 51.87 -25.97
C ALA A 759 8.78 52.90 -26.51
N ARG A 760 9.26 52.69 -27.74
CA ARG A 760 9.23 53.65 -28.86
C ARG A 760 9.94 53.02 -30.08
N ARG A 761 9.17 52.35 -30.94
CA ARG A 761 9.36 52.58 -32.38
C ARG A 761 8.62 53.88 -32.66
N VAL A 762 9.37 54.97 -32.77
CA VAL A 762 9.00 56.04 -33.68
C VAL A 762 9.29 55.47 -35.07
N SER A 763 8.25 55.14 -35.81
CA SER A 763 8.34 54.84 -37.23
C SER A 763 7.78 56.02 -38.00
N GLY A 764 8.59 56.58 -38.90
CA GLY A 764 8.16 57.36 -40.08
C GLY A 764 7.55 58.70 -39.78
#